data_AF-A0A7W4IP65-F1
#
_entry.id   AF-A0A7W4IP65-F1
#
_cell.length_a   1.000
_cell.length_b   1.000
_cell.length_c   1.000
_cell.angle_alpha   90.00
_cell.angle_beta   90.00
_cell.angle_gamma   90.00
#
_symmetry.space_group_name_H-M   'P 1'
#
loop_
_entity.id
_entity.type
_entity.pdbx_description
1 polymer ?
#
loop_
_entity_poly.entity_id
_entity_poly.type
_entity_poly.pdbx_seq_one_letter_code
_entity_poly.pdbx_strand_id
1 'polypeptide(L)'
;MTKQDIAPIVFGQADLTNCDREPIHIPASIQPAGCMMVFAGSGPELVAFSQNTANFLQCPPLHHGMTLEQCVGHAAPLIRALADNGNTTYPEIAFNVAFPGDRRCDVAVHRSRDSIIVECEPATPEQMHARLAVKQRKLLQCARDPQDKMSLLRAVAASIRRMFGYDRVMVYRFAPDWSGQVIVEDRRDDLESFLGQHFPSSDIPAQARELYRRALIRVIGDAHCQPVPLVEQPGAAPLDMSFMHLRAVSPIHCEYLINMGVHASMSVSLIVDGRLWGLIACHHYSPRSLFMAERIAAKMIGEFIGLQVVALHRSRRLRLAQAAQRFLSRFLDDTSGMTDLLPRARKYLVELPGLISCDGSGVLSGQRWISVGRALPEADVRTLVAHAGTAASNQLWHSDCLTRDCPALPPSDLCGALIIPFFPEKEDCLVLFRREWARTVVWGGDPEKTYSTGPHGIRLTPRRSFEIWTEEVRQHSASWSADHVEVAGLFRSALMEVAARSNWMKLQETLIADRTQRILNDELNHRVKNVLSVVRSLVARLPPRQDSVADYRRTIQGRIKALAHAHDLAIGASADTSLHNLLITELAPYASGEGKIALRGPDIRLTERALTLLALLFHELTTNAVKYGALSIPSGRVTVRWTHDAASGICTIHWAERDGPPVQAPDRSGFGSLLIDRAVSHDLQGTARRRFDPEGVTVDISLPAAAIMRDAPAANPKASTPKETPPEPSPRPEDLLRGRTILILEDEFLIAADLEMTLLSDLAADVFLAPDIQTAQDLLKTQKIDCAILDMNVQGLCSAPVAGLLTERGIPFLFATGYGSEKLAAPSFAGVPILHKPYTPAEVIAVLATLVMERD
;
A
#
# COMPACT_ATOMS: atom_id res chain seq x y z
N MET A 1 -46.75 6.20 -9.76
CA MET A 1 -47.92 5.56 -10.42
C MET A 1 -47.41 4.44 -11.31
N THR A 2 -48.12 3.31 -11.39
CA THR A 2 -47.73 2.15 -12.23
C THR A 2 -47.95 2.43 -13.71
N LYS A 3 -47.21 1.70 -14.56
CA LYS A 3 -46.94 2.08 -15.96
C LYS A 3 -48.03 1.64 -16.97
N GLN A 4 -49.24 1.31 -16.49
CA GLN A 4 -50.03 0.23 -17.11
C GLN A 4 -51.40 0.62 -17.68
N ASP A 5 -51.95 1.78 -17.32
CA ASP A 5 -53.27 2.26 -17.78
C ASP A 5 -53.21 3.68 -18.35
N ILE A 6 -52.56 3.85 -19.51
CA ILE A 6 -52.61 5.09 -20.30
C ILE A 6 -52.77 4.73 -21.78
N ALA A 7 -53.76 5.34 -22.43
CA ALA A 7 -54.08 5.09 -23.84
C ALA A 7 -52.90 5.45 -24.79
N PRO A 8 -52.72 4.72 -25.90
CA PRO A 8 -51.69 5.01 -26.89
C PRO A 8 -51.97 6.34 -27.60
N ILE A 9 -50.98 7.23 -27.63
CA ILE A 9 -51.07 8.54 -28.29
C ILE A 9 -50.82 8.37 -29.79
N VAL A 10 -51.72 8.90 -30.62
CA VAL A 10 -51.55 8.93 -32.08
C VAL A 10 -50.58 10.06 -32.46
N PHE A 11 -49.72 9.81 -33.45
CA PHE A 11 -48.78 10.80 -33.99
C PHE A 11 -49.50 12.11 -34.38
N GLY A 12 -48.92 13.26 -34.02
CA GLY A 12 -49.48 14.59 -34.24
C GLY A 12 -50.54 15.04 -33.24
N GLN A 13 -51.02 14.15 -32.36
CA GLN A 13 -52.05 14.44 -31.33
C GLN A 13 -51.48 14.66 -29.92
N ALA A 14 -50.15 14.61 -29.74
CA ALA A 14 -49.53 14.73 -28.42
C ALA A 14 -49.67 16.11 -27.77
N ASP A 15 -49.70 16.11 -26.43
CA ASP A 15 -49.87 17.30 -25.58
C ASP A 15 -48.79 17.42 -24.48
N LEU A 16 -48.91 18.44 -23.64
CA LEU A 16 -47.97 18.77 -22.56
C LEU A 16 -47.71 17.64 -21.57
N THR A 17 -48.67 16.74 -21.37
CA THR A 17 -48.56 15.62 -20.43
C THR A 17 -47.84 14.41 -21.03
N ASN A 18 -47.76 14.30 -22.36
CA ASN A 18 -47.45 13.03 -23.05
C ASN A 18 -46.56 13.16 -24.30
N CYS A 19 -45.96 14.32 -24.57
CA CYS A 19 -44.99 14.51 -25.65
C CYS A 19 -43.74 13.61 -25.55
N ASP A 20 -43.41 13.09 -24.36
CA ASP A 20 -42.38 12.07 -24.12
C ASP A 20 -42.73 10.69 -24.73
N ARG A 21 -44.02 10.50 -25.05
CA ARG A 21 -44.62 9.26 -25.55
C ARG A 21 -45.22 9.38 -26.95
N GLU A 22 -45.03 10.52 -27.64
CA GLU A 22 -45.41 10.61 -29.06
C GLU A 22 -44.60 9.58 -29.87
N PRO A 23 -45.25 8.70 -30.64
CA PRO A 23 -44.58 7.60 -31.33
C PRO A 23 -43.98 8.06 -32.67
N ILE A 24 -43.04 9.00 -32.62
CA ILE A 24 -42.39 9.68 -33.77
C ILE A 24 -41.71 8.76 -34.81
N HIS A 25 -41.67 7.46 -34.55
CA HIS A 25 -41.11 6.43 -35.43
C HIS A 25 -42.17 5.77 -36.33
N ILE A 26 -43.46 5.87 -36.01
CA ILE A 26 -44.59 5.31 -36.79
C ILE A 26 -45.58 6.41 -37.26
N PRO A 27 -45.14 7.48 -37.97
CA PRO A 27 -45.99 8.63 -38.29
C PRO A 27 -46.99 8.44 -39.44
N ALA A 28 -47.05 7.25 -40.06
CA ALA A 28 -47.88 6.93 -41.23
C ALA A 28 -47.80 7.97 -42.39
N SER A 29 -46.65 8.66 -42.51
CA SER A 29 -46.47 9.78 -43.43
C SER A 29 -45.00 10.11 -43.70
N ILE A 30 -44.73 10.78 -44.83
CA ILE A 30 -43.41 11.20 -45.28
C ILE A 30 -43.34 12.71 -45.59
N GLN A 31 -42.12 13.25 -45.71
CA GLN A 31 -41.83 14.54 -46.30
C GLN A 31 -42.02 14.48 -47.83
N PRO A 32 -42.54 15.54 -48.49
CA PRO A 32 -42.88 15.55 -49.91
C PRO A 32 -41.69 15.55 -50.88
N ALA A 33 -40.45 15.50 -50.38
CA ALA A 33 -39.23 15.55 -51.20
C ALA A 33 -38.97 14.28 -52.05
N GLY A 34 -39.64 13.18 -51.71
CA GLY A 34 -39.58 11.90 -52.41
C GLY A 34 -40.90 11.14 -52.29
N CYS A 35 -40.90 9.86 -52.65
CA CYS A 35 -42.03 8.96 -52.44
C CYS A 35 -41.60 7.63 -51.81
N MET A 36 -42.55 6.86 -51.31
CA MET A 36 -42.30 5.57 -50.65
C MET A 36 -43.30 4.50 -51.10
N MET A 37 -42.83 3.26 -51.21
CA MET A 37 -43.62 2.06 -51.50
C MET A 37 -43.24 0.94 -50.52
N VAL A 38 -44.21 0.15 -50.09
CA VAL A 38 -44.06 -0.98 -49.17
C VAL A 38 -44.65 -2.21 -49.82
N PHE A 39 -43.84 -3.25 -49.97
CA PHE A 39 -44.22 -4.55 -50.53
C PHE A 39 -44.15 -5.63 -49.46
N ALA A 40 -45.03 -6.63 -49.52
CA ALA A 40 -44.98 -7.76 -48.59
C ALA A 40 -43.72 -8.64 -48.80
N GLY A 41 -43.27 -9.32 -47.74
CA GLY A 41 -42.13 -10.23 -47.78
C GLY A 41 -42.48 -11.64 -48.30
N SER A 42 -43.73 -12.06 -48.18
CA SER A 42 -44.25 -13.37 -48.63
C SER A 42 -44.61 -13.42 -50.12
N GLY A 43 -44.84 -12.25 -50.73
CA GLY A 43 -45.07 -12.05 -52.16
C GLY A 43 -44.87 -10.57 -52.50
N PRO A 44 -44.31 -10.20 -53.66
CA PRO A 44 -43.84 -8.84 -53.95
C PRO A 44 -44.99 -7.88 -54.34
N GLU A 45 -46.08 -7.91 -53.58
CA GLU A 45 -47.31 -7.13 -53.76
C GLU A 45 -47.30 -5.88 -52.90
N LEU A 46 -47.78 -4.77 -53.45
CA LEU A 46 -47.84 -3.46 -52.79
C LEU A 46 -48.89 -3.46 -51.66
N VAL A 47 -48.44 -3.33 -50.42
CA VAL A 47 -49.30 -3.25 -49.22
C VAL A 47 -49.52 -1.81 -48.75
N ALA A 48 -48.57 -0.91 -48.97
CA ALA A 48 -48.75 0.53 -48.72
C ALA A 48 -47.89 1.40 -49.64
N PHE A 49 -48.28 2.67 -49.85
CA PHE A 49 -47.52 3.64 -50.64
C PHE A 49 -47.86 5.08 -50.24
N SER A 50 -46.94 6.03 -50.40
CA SER A 50 -47.24 7.44 -50.15
C SER A 50 -48.18 8.01 -51.23
N GLN A 51 -49.11 8.87 -50.83
CA GLN A 51 -50.15 9.41 -51.73
C GLN A 51 -49.58 10.14 -52.97
N ASN A 52 -48.34 10.66 -52.90
CA ASN A 52 -47.66 11.34 -54.01
C ASN A 52 -46.95 10.43 -55.02
N THR A 53 -46.86 9.11 -54.81
CA THR A 53 -45.95 8.21 -55.57
C THR A 53 -46.17 8.28 -57.08
N ALA A 54 -47.42 8.20 -57.55
CA ALA A 54 -47.74 8.27 -58.98
C ALA A 54 -47.28 9.60 -59.62
N ASN A 55 -47.51 10.71 -58.95
CA ASN A 55 -47.10 12.05 -59.40
C ASN A 55 -45.57 12.24 -59.37
N PHE A 56 -44.89 11.64 -58.39
CA PHE A 56 -43.44 11.79 -58.21
C PHE A 56 -42.62 10.94 -59.20
N LEU A 57 -43.08 9.70 -59.46
CA LEU A 57 -42.47 8.79 -60.43
C LEU A 57 -43.01 8.97 -61.86
N GLN A 58 -44.04 9.81 -62.05
CA GLN A 58 -44.72 10.05 -63.32
C GLN A 58 -45.32 8.77 -63.95
N CYS A 59 -45.84 7.88 -63.10
CA CYS A 59 -46.41 6.58 -63.48
C CYS A 59 -47.93 6.53 -63.24
N PRO A 60 -48.65 5.50 -63.75
CA PRO A 60 -50.08 5.34 -63.52
C PRO A 60 -50.45 5.20 -62.03
N PRO A 61 -51.71 5.49 -61.62
CA PRO A 61 -52.12 5.40 -60.22
C PRO A 61 -51.89 4.01 -59.59
N LEU A 62 -51.15 3.98 -58.47
CA LEU A 62 -50.88 2.77 -57.73
C LEU A 62 -52.11 2.32 -56.92
N HIS A 63 -52.24 1.02 -56.70
CA HIS A 63 -53.25 0.40 -55.85
C HIS A 63 -52.67 -0.84 -55.14
N HIS A 64 -53.30 -1.26 -54.04
CA HIS A 64 -52.86 -2.43 -53.30
C HIS A 64 -52.90 -3.71 -54.15
N GLY A 65 -51.97 -4.63 -53.93
CA GLY A 65 -51.86 -5.88 -54.69
C GLY A 65 -51.06 -5.78 -55.99
N MET A 66 -50.70 -4.57 -56.45
CA MET A 66 -49.79 -4.42 -57.60
C MET A 66 -48.42 -5.05 -57.32
N THR A 67 -47.85 -5.78 -58.29
CA THR A 67 -46.51 -6.35 -58.12
C THR A 67 -45.42 -5.27 -58.22
N LEU A 68 -44.24 -5.55 -57.65
CA LEU A 68 -43.06 -4.70 -57.81
C LEU A 68 -42.81 -4.32 -59.28
N GLU A 69 -42.85 -5.28 -60.20
CA GLU A 69 -42.67 -5.03 -61.65
C GLU A 69 -43.72 -4.05 -62.22
N GLN A 70 -44.97 -4.09 -61.74
CA GLN A 70 -46.01 -3.16 -62.17
C GLN A 70 -45.79 -1.75 -61.60
N CYS A 71 -45.23 -1.63 -60.39
CA CYS A 71 -44.97 -0.35 -59.74
C CYS A 71 -43.70 0.36 -60.24
N VAL A 72 -42.61 -0.39 -60.49
CA VAL A 72 -41.28 0.19 -60.76
C VAL A 72 -40.64 -0.26 -62.09
N GLY A 73 -41.30 -1.14 -62.84
CA GLY A 73 -40.85 -1.58 -64.16
C GLY A 73 -39.44 -2.17 -64.15
N HIS A 74 -38.55 -1.63 -64.98
CA HIS A 74 -37.19 -2.13 -65.15
C HIS A 74 -36.25 -1.93 -63.94
N ALA A 75 -36.67 -1.16 -62.93
CA ALA A 75 -35.95 -1.07 -61.65
C ALA A 75 -36.14 -2.31 -60.75
N ALA A 76 -37.16 -3.15 -61.02
CA ALA A 76 -37.56 -4.24 -60.12
C ALA A 76 -36.45 -5.28 -59.86
N PRO A 77 -35.65 -5.75 -60.85
CA PRO A 77 -34.55 -6.68 -60.59
C PRO A 77 -33.47 -6.09 -59.67
N LEU A 78 -33.18 -4.79 -59.80
CA LEU A 78 -32.23 -4.10 -58.93
C LEU A 78 -32.78 -3.97 -57.51
N ILE A 79 -34.05 -3.57 -57.35
CA ILE A 79 -34.67 -3.43 -56.03
C ILE A 79 -34.79 -4.78 -55.31
N ARG A 80 -35.07 -5.88 -56.03
CA ARG A 80 -34.98 -7.25 -55.48
C ARG A 80 -33.55 -7.56 -55.00
N ALA A 81 -32.54 -7.33 -55.83
CA ALA A 81 -31.15 -7.59 -55.47
C ALA A 81 -30.66 -6.73 -54.27
N LEU A 82 -31.10 -5.48 -54.15
CA LEU A 82 -30.83 -4.63 -52.98
C LEU A 82 -31.53 -5.18 -51.74
N ALA A 83 -32.81 -5.58 -51.86
CA ALA A 83 -33.55 -6.18 -50.75
C ALA A 83 -32.92 -7.49 -50.26
N ASP A 84 -32.45 -8.37 -51.15
CA ASP A 84 -31.89 -9.68 -50.81
C ASP A 84 -30.45 -9.63 -50.28
N ASN A 85 -29.68 -8.58 -50.59
CA ASN A 85 -28.43 -8.30 -49.89
C ASN A 85 -28.63 -7.53 -48.56
N GLY A 86 -29.75 -6.82 -48.41
CA GLY A 86 -29.98 -5.87 -47.33
C GLY A 86 -30.30 -6.49 -45.95
N ASN A 87 -29.66 -5.96 -44.91
CA ASN A 87 -29.92 -6.32 -43.52
C ASN A 87 -31.11 -5.51 -42.94
N THR A 88 -31.79 -6.07 -41.96
CA THR A 88 -32.97 -5.50 -41.27
C THR A 88 -32.72 -4.25 -40.41
N THR A 89 -31.56 -3.59 -40.54
CA THR A 89 -31.14 -2.46 -39.70
C THR A 89 -30.82 -1.19 -40.50
N TYR A 90 -30.42 -1.31 -41.76
CA TYR A 90 -29.98 -0.19 -42.59
C TYR A 90 -30.42 -0.40 -44.04
N PRO A 91 -30.76 0.66 -44.80
CA PRO A 91 -31.10 0.53 -46.20
C PRO A 91 -29.87 0.23 -47.07
N GLU A 92 -30.07 -0.61 -48.07
CA GLU A 92 -29.19 -0.67 -49.24
C GLU A 92 -29.55 0.44 -50.22
N ILE A 93 -28.55 1.06 -50.87
CA ILE A 93 -28.74 2.31 -51.63
C ILE A 93 -28.16 2.19 -53.04
N ALA A 94 -28.96 2.60 -54.04
CA ALA A 94 -28.53 2.77 -55.41
C ALA A 94 -28.85 4.18 -55.92
N PHE A 95 -27.90 4.80 -56.61
CA PHE A 95 -28.04 6.14 -57.18
C PHE A 95 -28.45 6.10 -58.66
N ASN A 96 -29.11 7.15 -59.14
CA ASN A 96 -29.38 7.37 -60.57
C ASN A 96 -30.14 6.21 -61.26
N VAL A 97 -30.97 5.49 -60.50
CA VAL A 97 -31.79 4.36 -60.97
C VAL A 97 -32.87 4.88 -61.91
N ALA A 98 -32.99 4.27 -63.09
CA ALA A 98 -34.03 4.60 -64.04
C ALA A 98 -35.36 3.92 -63.69
N PHE A 99 -36.46 4.66 -63.91
CA PHE A 99 -37.85 4.25 -63.73
C PHE A 99 -38.61 4.43 -65.07
N PRO A 100 -39.85 3.93 -65.19
CA PRO A 100 -40.72 4.24 -66.33
C PRO A 100 -40.80 5.76 -66.61
N GLY A 101 -40.86 6.14 -67.89
CA GLY A 101 -40.85 7.55 -68.30
C GLY A 101 -39.47 8.23 -68.35
N ASP A 102 -38.36 7.47 -68.28
CA ASP A 102 -36.96 7.96 -68.20
C ASP A 102 -36.69 8.87 -66.97
N ARG A 103 -37.59 8.81 -65.98
CA ARG A 103 -37.41 9.42 -64.66
C ARG A 103 -36.25 8.70 -63.98
N ARG A 104 -35.30 9.46 -63.42
CA ARG A 104 -34.21 8.90 -62.60
C ARG A 104 -34.30 9.30 -61.15
N CYS A 105 -34.09 8.33 -60.27
CA CYS A 105 -34.21 8.47 -58.83
C CYS A 105 -33.01 7.87 -58.10
N ASP A 106 -32.69 8.42 -56.94
CA ASP A 106 -31.91 7.70 -55.93
C ASP A 106 -32.88 6.84 -55.12
N VAL A 107 -32.48 5.61 -54.80
CA VAL A 107 -33.35 4.59 -54.19
C VAL A 107 -32.68 4.04 -52.93
N ALA A 108 -33.41 4.04 -51.82
CA ALA A 108 -33.03 3.35 -50.58
C ALA A 108 -34.02 2.22 -50.30
N VAL A 109 -33.52 0.99 -50.20
CA VAL A 109 -34.30 -0.23 -49.98
C VAL A 109 -34.05 -0.74 -48.57
N HIS A 110 -35.07 -0.69 -47.71
CA HIS A 110 -35.05 -1.21 -46.35
C HIS A 110 -35.72 -2.59 -46.32
N ARG A 111 -35.14 -3.56 -45.63
CA ARG A 111 -35.80 -4.84 -45.34
C ARG A 111 -36.36 -4.82 -43.92
N SER A 112 -37.66 -5.02 -43.77
CA SER A 112 -38.28 -5.46 -42.52
C SER A 112 -38.46 -6.98 -42.56
N ARG A 113 -38.77 -7.63 -41.44
CA ARG A 113 -38.91 -9.11 -41.38
C ARG A 113 -39.92 -9.63 -42.41
N ASP A 114 -41.02 -8.90 -42.57
CA ASP A 114 -42.17 -9.31 -43.37
C ASP A 114 -42.47 -8.31 -44.51
N SER A 115 -41.55 -7.38 -44.84
CA SER A 115 -41.78 -6.35 -45.88
C SER A 115 -40.50 -5.77 -46.48
N ILE A 116 -40.58 -5.34 -47.75
CA ILE A 116 -39.55 -4.55 -48.45
C ILE A 116 -40.08 -3.13 -48.59
N ILE A 117 -39.34 -2.13 -48.09
CA ILE A 117 -39.69 -0.71 -48.23
C ILE A 117 -38.72 -0.03 -49.18
N VAL A 118 -39.25 0.74 -50.12
CA VAL A 118 -38.50 1.45 -51.15
C VAL A 118 -38.77 2.94 -51.00
N GLU A 119 -37.77 3.72 -50.59
CA GLU A 119 -37.77 5.18 -50.67
C GLU A 119 -37.18 5.60 -52.01
N CYS A 120 -37.85 6.49 -52.76
CA CYS A 120 -37.34 7.07 -54.01
C CYS A 120 -37.23 8.60 -53.88
N GLU A 121 -36.09 9.15 -54.28
CA GLU A 121 -35.78 10.58 -54.25
C GLU A 121 -35.24 11.07 -55.60
N PRO A 122 -35.18 12.39 -55.87
CA PRO A 122 -34.61 12.90 -57.11
C PRO A 122 -33.14 12.50 -57.22
N ALA A 123 -32.72 11.95 -58.36
CA ALA A 123 -31.36 11.43 -58.53
C ALA A 123 -30.29 12.49 -58.24
N THR A 124 -29.25 12.10 -57.48
CA THR A 124 -28.08 12.94 -57.25
C THR A 124 -27.38 13.22 -58.59
N PRO A 125 -27.08 14.49 -58.95
CA PRO A 125 -26.36 14.80 -60.17
C PRO A 125 -24.96 14.18 -60.17
N GLU A 126 -24.55 13.49 -61.24
CA GLU A 126 -23.29 12.71 -61.29
C GLU A 126 -22.04 13.51 -60.86
N GLN A 127 -21.95 14.77 -61.29
CA GLN A 127 -20.85 15.67 -60.91
C GLN A 127 -20.78 15.98 -59.40
N MET A 128 -21.90 15.84 -58.67
CA MET A 128 -21.98 16.08 -57.24
C MET A 128 -21.23 15.00 -56.45
N HIS A 129 -21.29 13.71 -56.85
CA HIS A 129 -20.57 12.63 -56.19
C HIS A 129 -19.05 12.90 -56.16
N ALA A 130 -18.47 13.27 -57.30
CA ALA A 130 -17.06 13.62 -57.40
C ALA A 130 -16.69 14.86 -56.55
N ARG A 131 -17.54 15.90 -56.56
CA ARG A 131 -17.36 17.12 -55.75
C ARG A 131 -17.43 16.81 -54.24
N LEU A 132 -18.39 15.97 -53.82
CA LEU A 132 -18.53 15.53 -52.42
C LEU A 132 -17.32 14.72 -51.97
N ALA A 133 -16.87 13.72 -52.75
CA ALA A 133 -15.70 12.92 -52.43
C ALA A 133 -14.43 13.78 -52.25
N VAL A 134 -14.22 14.80 -53.10
CA VAL A 134 -13.09 15.74 -52.97
C VAL A 134 -13.24 16.63 -51.73
N LYS A 135 -14.42 17.22 -51.47
CA LYS A 135 -14.68 18.03 -50.27
C LYS A 135 -14.49 17.20 -48.99
N GLN A 136 -15.03 15.98 -48.96
CA GLN A 136 -14.95 15.05 -47.83
C GLN A 136 -13.50 14.63 -47.57
N ARG A 137 -12.73 14.24 -48.60
CA ARG A 137 -11.31 13.89 -48.46
C ARG A 137 -10.51 15.04 -47.82
N LYS A 138 -10.77 16.28 -48.23
CA LYS A 138 -10.11 17.47 -47.66
C LYS A 138 -10.48 17.68 -46.18
N LEU A 139 -11.76 17.55 -45.81
CA LEU A 139 -12.21 17.62 -44.41
C LEU A 139 -11.53 16.55 -43.55
N LEU A 140 -11.54 15.29 -44.02
CA LEU A 140 -10.92 14.17 -43.33
C LEU A 140 -9.39 14.35 -43.18
N GLN A 141 -8.71 14.97 -44.15
CA GLN A 141 -7.29 15.31 -44.04
C GLN A 141 -7.03 16.39 -42.98
N CYS A 142 -7.81 17.48 -42.96
CA CYS A 142 -7.69 18.52 -41.93
C CYS A 142 -8.03 18.01 -40.52
N ALA A 143 -8.84 16.95 -40.42
CA ALA A 143 -9.28 16.35 -39.15
C ALA A 143 -8.42 15.16 -38.68
N ARG A 144 -7.26 14.87 -39.32
CA ARG A 144 -6.37 13.76 -38.96
C ARG A 144 -5.34 14.08 -37.88
N ASP A 145 -4.92 15.34 -37.75
CA ASP A 145 -3.96 15.78 -36.72
C ASP A 145 -4.53 16.96 -35.89
N PRO A 146 -5.63 16.75 -35.14
CA PRO A 146 -6.20 17.77 -34.29
C PRO A 146 -5.36 17.95 -33.02
N GLN A 147 -4.78 19.14 -32.83
CA GLN A 147 -4.08 19.47 -31.58
C GLN A 147 -5.01 19.41 -30.35
N ASP A 148 -6.28 19.82 -30.52
CA ASP A 148 -7.32 19.76 -29.50
C ASP A 148 -8.73 19.56 -30.10
N LYS A 149 -9.68 19.17 -29.23
CA LYS A 149 -11.08 18.88 -29.58
C LYS A 149 -11.86 20.09 -30.08
N MET A 150 -11.65 21.28 -29.53
CA MET A 150 -12.37 22.48 -29.95
C MET A 150 -11.91 22.94 -31.32
N SER A 151 -10.61 22.88 -31.62
CA SER A 151 -10.10 23.21 -32.96
C SER A 151 -10.59 22.24 -34.03
N LEU A 152 -10.67 20.93 -33.73
CA LEU A 152 -11.34 19.95 -34.58
C LEU A 152 -12.80 20.35 -34.86
N LEU A 153 -13.59 20.60 -33.81
CA LEU A 153 -15.02 20.87 -33.95
C LEU A 153 -15.31 22.19 -34.67
N ARG A 154 -14.49 23.25 -34.47
CA ARG A 154 -14.57 24.50 -35.25
C ARG A 154 -14.28 24.28 -36.73
N ALA A 155 -13.19 23.57 -37.05
CA ALA A 155 -12.81 23.26 -38.43
C ALA A 155 -13.88 22.41 -39.14
N VAL A 156 -14.51 21.50 -38.41
CA VAL A 156 -15.68 20.71 -38.84
C VAL A 156 -16.87 21.60 -39.15
N ALA A 157 -17.34 22.42 -38.21
CA ALA A 157 -18.57 23.21 -38.38
C ALA A 157 -18.49 24.13 -39.61
N ALA A 158 -17.40 24.90 -39.72
CA ALA A 158 -17.14 25.76 -40.87
C ALA A 158 -16.95 24.98 -42.18
N SER A 159 -16.48 23.72 -42.13
CA SER A 159 -16.37 22.89 -43.33
C SER A 159 -17.70 22.28 -43.75
N ILE A 160 -18.55 21.87 -42.80
CA ILE A 160 -19.91 21.39 -43.06
C ILE A 160 -20.78 22.51 -43.64
N ARG A 161 -20.69 23.73 -43.11
CA ARG A 161 -21.44 24.89 -43.64
C ARG A 161 -21.09 25.18 -45.10
N ARG A 162 -19.79 25.24 -45.44
CA ARG A 162 -19.29 25.38 -46.82
C ARG A 162 -19.42 24.12 -47.69
N MET A 163 -19.69 22.95 -47.09
CA MET A 163 -19.92 21.71 -47.82
C MET A 163 -21.37 21.65 -48.33
N PHE A 164 -22.33 21.84 -47.43
CA PHE A 164 -23.76 21.59 -47.63
C PHE A 164 -24.65 22.84 -47.69
N GLY A 165 -24.11 24.05 -47.51
CA GLY A 165 -24.81 25.31 -47.82
C GLY A 165 -25.90 25.75 -46.84
N TYR A 166 -25.76 25.42 -45.55
CA TYR A 166 -26.65 25.92 -44.47
C TYR A 166 -26.23 27.33 -44.01
N ASP A 167 -27.13 28.08 -43.37
CA ASP A 167 -26.79 29.42 -42.84
C ASP A 167 -26.05 29.35 -41.51
N ARG A 168 -26.38 28.36 -40.67
CA ARG A 168 -25.84 28.13 -39.34
C ARG A 168 -25.47 26.66 -39.18
N VAL A 169 -24.29 26.37 -38.62
CA VAL A 169 -23.86 25.02 -38.22
C VAL A 169 -23.31 25.09 -36.81
N MET A 170 -23.89 24.30 -35.92
CA MET A 170 -23.58 24.23 -34.50
C MET A 170 -23.05 22.85 -34.14
N VAL A 171 -22.16 22.77 -33.16
CA VAL A 171 -21.93 21.52 -32.41
C VAL A 171 -22.60 21.66 -31.05
N TYR A 172 -23.69 20.93 -30.89
CA TYR A 172 -24.45 20.80 -29.66
C TYR A 172 -23.91 19.61 -28.86
N ARG A 173 -23.66 19.78 -27.57
CA ARG A 173 -23.13 18.73 -26.68
C ARG A 173 -24.10 18.49 -25.52
N PHE A 174 -24.42 17.22 -25.24
CA PHE A 174 -25.21 16.84 -24.07
C PHE A 174 -24.39 16.87 -22.77
N ALA A 175 -25.06 17.27 -21.68
CA ALA A 175 -24.62 17.15 -20.30
C ALA A 175 -25.26 15.90 -19.64
N PRO A 176 -24.82 15.49 -18.42
CA PRO A 176 -25.27 14.23 -17.79
C PRO A 176 -26.77 14.14 -17.48
N ASP A 177 -27.43 15.29 -17.31
CA ASP A 177 -28.87 15.51 -17.10
C ASP A 177 -29.69 15.53 -18.41
N TRP A 178 -29.02 15.38 -19.55
CA TRP A 178 -29.54 15.57 -20.91
C TRP A 178 -29.96 17.00 -21.29
N SER A 179 -29.63 18.02 -20.49
CA SER A 179 -29.52 19.37 -21.06
C SER A 179 -28.38 19.39 -22.08
N GLY A 180 -28.25 20.44 -22.88
CA GLY A 180 -27.12 20.56 -23.78
C GLY A 180 -26.78 21.98 -24.17
N GLN A 181 -25.54 22.13 -24.65
CA GLN A 181 -24.92 23.42 -24.92
C GLN A 181 -24.37 23.48 -26.34
N VAL A 182 -24.55 24.61 -27.03
CA VAL A 182 -23.85 24.90 -28.29
C VAL A 182 -22.40 25.29 -27.94
N ILE A 183 -21.46 24.35 -28.15
CA ILE A 183 -20.04 24.53 -27.80
C ILE A 183 -19.19 25.07 -28.96
N VAL A 184 -19.70 25.01 -30.18
CA VAL A 184 -19.10 25.56 -31.41
C VAL A 184 -20.24 26.03 -32.33
N GLU A 185 -20.01 27.14 -33.03
CA GLU A 185 -20.92 27.71 -34.01
C GLU A 185 -20.12 28.28 -35.20
N ASP A 186 -20.60 28.09 -36.42
CA ASP A 186 -20.21 28.79 -37.63
C ASP A 186 -21.51 29.25 -38.33
N ARG A 187 -21.66 30.54 -38.61
CA ARG A 187 -22.95 31.12 -39.04
C ARG A 187 -22.80 32.26 -40.04
N ARG A 188 -23.91 32.66 -40.67
CA ARG A 188 -24.04 33.89 -41.46
C ARG A 188 -24.00 35.09 -40.50
N ASP A 189 -23.32 36.16 -40.90
CA ASP A 189 -22.90 37.23 -39.96
C ASP A 189 -24.07 38.05 -39.40
N ASP A 190 -25.13 38.19 -40.19
CA ASP A 190 -26.38 38.89 -39.90
C ASP A 190 -27.30 38.20 -38.87
N LEU A 191 -27.07 36.92 -38.58
CA LEU A 191 -27.88 36.16 -37.64
C LEU A 191 -27.51 36.42 -36.17
N GLU A 192 -28.41 36.07 -35.26
CA GLU A 192 -28.16 35.93 -33.82
C GLU A 192 -27.10 34.85 -33.53
N SER A 193 -26.43 34.88 -32.37
CA SER A 193 -25.50 33.81 -31.96
C SER A 193 -26.10 32.90 -30.90
N PHE A 194 -26.00 31.59 -31.11
CA PHE A 194 -26.36 30.58 -30.10
C PHE A 194 -25.14 29.99 -29.39
N LEU A 195 -23.91 30.32 -29.82
CA LEU A 195 -22.68 29.90 -29.15
C LEU A 195 -22.71 30.17 -27.63
N GLY A 196 -22.47 29.12 -26.84
CA GLY A 196 -22.47 29.16 -25.38
C GLY A 196 -23.84 28.92 -24.73
N GLN A 197 -24.95 29.06 -25.47
CA GLN A 197 -26.30 28.88 -24.94
C GLN A 197 -26.61 27.43 -24.56
N HIS A 198 -27.41 27.27 -23.51
CA HIS A 198 -27.92 26.02 -22.97
C HIS A 198 -29.41 25.83 -23.31
N PHE A 199 -29.81 24.57 -23.44
CA PHE A 199 -31.13 24.12 -23.87
C PHE A 199 -31.59 22.97 -22.95
N PRO A 200 -32.83 22.97 -22.45
CA PRO A 200 -33.33 21.97 -21.50
C PRO A 200 -33.51 20.60 -22.16
N SER A 201 -33.52 19.54 -21.34
CA SER A 201 -33.64 18.14 -21.80
C SER A 201 -35.00 17.78 -22.42
N SER A 202 -35.97 18.70 -22.35
CA SER A 202 -37.27 18.64 -23.03
C SER A 202 -37.21 18.97 -24.52
N ASP A 203 -36.27 19.81 -24.97
CA ASP A 203 -36.17 20.24 -26.38
C ASP A 203 -35.84 19.08 -27.33
N ILE A 204 -35.16 18.05 -26.79
CA ILE A 204 -34.85 16.81 -27.49
C ILE A 204 -35.24 15.65 -26.55
N PRO A 205 -36.51 15.21 -26.52
CA PRO A 205 -37.03 14.29 -25.50
C PRO A 205 -36.48 12.87 -25.68
N ALA A 206 -36.64 12.01 -24.66
CA ALA A 206 -35.89 10.77 -24.52
C ALA A 206 -36.03 9.80 -25.71
N GLN A 207 -37.23 9.67 -26.27
CA GLN A 207 -37.50 8.85 -27.46
C GLN A 207 -36.84 9.42 -28.73
N ALA A 208 -36.72 10.75 -28.84
CA ALA A 208 -35.96 11.39 -29.90
C ALA A 208 -34.44 11.17 -29.73
N ARG A 209 -33.92 11.20 -28.50
CA ARG A 209 -32.49 10.91 -28.22
C ARG A 209 -32.12 9.47 -28.56
N GLU A 210 -32.97 8.49 -28.21
CA GLU A 210 -32.75 7.10 -28.60
C GLU A 210 -32.88 6.90 -30.12
N LEU A 211 -33.81 7.59 -30.78
CA LEU A 211 -33.92 7.54 -32.24
C LEU A 211 -32.68 8.15 -32.91
N TYR A 212 -32.14 9.28 -32.41
CA TYR A 212 -30.86 9.85 -32.89
C TYR A 212 -29.65 8.96 -32.61
N ARG A 213 -29.70 8.08 -31.59
CA ARG A 213 -28.65 7.08 -31.31
C ARG A 213 -28.68 5.92 -32.32
N ARG A 214 -29.85 5.61 -32.90
CA ARG A 214 -30.04 4.58 -33.95
C ARG A 214 -29.86 5.14 -35.36
N ALA A 215 -30.64 6.17 -35.71
CA ALA A 215 -30.62 6.86 -36.99
C ALA A 215 -29.69 8.09 -36.90
N LEU A 216 -28.43 7.92 -37.30
CA LEU A 216 -27.35 8.90 -37.07
C LEU A 216 -27.44 10.18 -37.90
N ILE A 217 -28.45 10.33 -38.76
CA ILE A 217 -28.72 11.56 -39.49
C ILE A 217 -30.23 11.80 -39.64
N ARG A 218 -30.64 13.06 -39.53
CA ARG A 218 -31.98 13.53 -39.83
C ARG A 218 -31.92 14.80 -40.67
N VAL A 219 -32.74 14.88 -41.72
CA VAL A 219 -32.94 16.09 -42.52
C VAL A 219 -34.43 16.44 -42.55
N ILE A 220 -34.69 17.74 -42.52
CA ILE A 220 -36.00 18.39 -42.64
C ILE A 220 -35.86 19.39 -43.78
N GLY A 221 -36.52 19.13 -44.91
CA GLY A 221 -36.39 19.96 -46.12
C GLY A 221 -37.09 21.32 -46.00
N ASP A 222 -38.23 21.35 -45.33
CA ASP A 222 -38.97 22.55 -44.93
C ASP A 222 -39.89 22.21 -43.75
N ALA A 223 -39.84 23.00 -42.67
CA ALA A 223 -40.69 22.85 -41.49
C ALA A 223 -42.15 23.23 -41.77
N HIS A 224 -42.42 24.02 -42.82
CA HIS A 224 -43.77 24.41 -43.23
C HIS A 224 -44.45 23.40 -44.16
N CYS A 225 -43.75 22.37 -44.64
CA CYS A 225 -44.35 21.43 -45.59
C CYS A 225 -45.39 20.51 -44.91
N GLN A 226 -46.49 20.23 -45.62
CA GLN A 226 -47.46 19.23 -45.17
C GLN A 226 -46.91 17.81 -45.40
N PRO A 227 -46.95 16.92 -44.39
CA PRO A 227 -46.62 15.52 -44.58
C PRO A 227 -47.54 14.84 -45.60
N VAL A 228 -46.97 14.04 -46.49
CA VAL A 228 -47.72 13.19 -47.42
C VAL A 228 -48.11 11.91 -46.68
N PRO A 229 -49.40 11.58 -46.54
CA PRO A 229 -49.83 10.37 -45.86
C PRO A 229 -49.50 9.10 -46.66
N LEU A 230 -49.39 7.99 -45.96
CA LEU A 230 -49.39 6.66 -46.56
C LEU A 230 -50.84 6.20 -46.82
N VAL A 231 -51.04 5.58 -47.98
CA VAL A 231 -52.22 4.79 -48.30
C VAL A 231 -51.93 3.37 -47.81
N GLU A 232 -52.48 3.02 -46.66
CA GLU A 232 -52.30 1.74 -45.98
C GLU A 232 -53.60 0.92 -45.99
N GLN A 233 -53.51 -0.41 -45.93
CA GLN A 233 -54.70 -1.26 -45.84
C GLN A 233 -55.40 -1.08 -44.47
N PRO A 234 -56.75 -1.11 -44.40
CA PRO A 234 -57.48 -1.04 -43.15
C PRO A 234 -57.06 -2.14 -42.16
N GLY A 235 -56.57 -1.75 -40.98
CA GLY A 235 -56.09 -2.68 -39.95
C GLY A 235 -54.63 -3.14 -40.11
N ALA A 236 -53.86 -2.54 -41.01
CA ALA A 236 -52.41 -2.77 -41.09
C ALA A 236 -51.70 -2.42 -39.76
N ALA A 237 -50.62 -3.14 -39.46
CA ALA A 237 -49.77 -2.84 -38.30
C ALA A 237 -48.90 -1.59 -38.59
N PRO A 238 -48.72 -0.66 -37.64
CA PRO A 238 -47.94 0.56 -37.87
C PRO A 238 -46.48 0.28 -38.28
N LEU A 239 -46.07 0.86 -39.41
CA LEU A 239 -44.73 0.69 -39.97
C LEU A 239 -43.65 1.42 -39.14
N ASP A 240 -42.64 0.71 -38.62
CA ASP A 240 -41.46 1.36 -38.01
C ASP A 240 -40.61 2.04 -39.10
N MET A 241 -40.76 3.36 -39.20
CA MET A 241 -40.02 4.22 -40.12
C MET A 241 -38.72 4.77 -39.50
N SER A 242 -38.24 4.23 -38.37
CA SER A 242 -37.09 4.75 -37.60
C SER A 242 -35.89 5.15 -38.46
N PHE A 243 -35.50 4.30 -39.43
CA PHE A 243 -34.33 4.49 -40.28
C PHE A 243 -34.62 5.18 -41.64
N MET A 244 -35.89 5.46 -41.94
CA MET A 244 -36.30 6.03 -43.23
C MET A 244 -35.99 7.52 -43.28
N HIS A 245 -35.35 7.95 -44.38
CA HIS A 245 -34.93 9.33 -44.60
C HIS A 245 -36.14 10.26 -44.72
N LEU A 246 -37.13 9.84 -45.50
CA LEU A 246 -38.32 10.59 -45.85
C LEU A 246 -39.38 10.62 -44.74
N ARG A 247 -39.27 9.81 -43.67
CA ARG A 247 -40.21 9.79 -42.53
C ARG A 247 -40.64 11.21 -42.11
N ALA A 248 -41.92 11.45 -41.82
CA ALA A 248 -42.40 12.77 -41.39
C ALA A 248 -41.79 13.26 -40.05
N VAL A 249 -41.93 14.55 -39.76
CA VAL A 249 -41.47 15.21 -38.52
C VAL A 249 -42.66 15.41 -37.58
N SER A 250 -42.47 15.27 -36.26
CA SER A 250 -43.48 15.69 -35.28
C SER A 250 -43.90 17.15 -35.53
N PRO A 251 -45.20 17.45 -35.65
CA PRO A 251 -45.67 18.83 -35.83
C PRO A 251 -45.18 19.80 -34.76
N ILE A 252 -44.95 19.31 -33.53
CA ILE A 252 -44.41 20.10 -32.41
C ILE A 252 -42.97 20.57 -32.72
N HIS A 253 -42.15 19.70 -33.34
CA HIS A 253 -40.79 20.08 -33.73
C HIS A 253 -40.76 20.98 -34.98
N CYS A 254 -41.74 20.85 -35.89
CA CYS A 254 -41.91 21.83 -36.96
C CYS A 254 -42.26 23.22 -36.39
N GLU A 255 -43.24 23.32 -35.49
CA GLU A 255 -43.59 24.58 -34.83
C GLU A 255 -42.39 25.18 -34.04
N TYR A 256 -41.52 24.34 -33.47
CA TYR A 256 -40.29 24.79 -32.79
C TYR A 256 -39.31 25.45 -33.76
N LEU A 257 -39.08 24.83 -34.93
CA LEU A 257 -38.19 25.39 -35.96
C LEU A 257 -38.78 26.68 -36.56
N ILE A 258 -40.10 26.72 -36.80
CA ILE A 258 -40.82 27.91 -37.28
C ILE A 258 -40.70 29.06 -36.27
N ASN A 259 -40.81 28.80 -34.96
CA ASN A 259 -40.60 29.81 -33.92
C ASN A 259 -39.13 30.29 -33.82
N MET A 260 -38.16 29.57 -34.39
CA MET A 260 -36.77 30.02 -34.58
C MET A 260 -36.54 30.73 -35.93
N GLY A 261 -37.56 30.85 -36.80
CA GLY A 261 -37.38 31.30 -38.20
C GLY A 261 -36.65 30.30 -39.10
N VAL A 262 -36.48 29.05 -38.65
CA VAL A 262 -35.73 28.00 -39.36
C VAL A 262 -36.68 27.21 -40.25
N HIS A 263 -36.47 27.29 -41.55
CA HIS A 263 -37.20 26.48 -42.52
C HIS A 263 -36.61 25.07 -42.64
N ALA A 264 -35.31 24.94 -42.88
CA ALA A 264 -34.69 23.64 -43.11
C ALA A 264 -33.62 23.31 -42.07
N SER A 265 -33.54 22.02 -41.71
CA SER A 265 -32.65 21.54 -40.65
C SER A 265 -31.96 20.23 -41.04
N MET A 266 -30.70 20.07 -40.63
CA MET A 266 -29.99 18.80 -40.65
C MET A 266 -29.28 18.56 -39.31
N SER A 267 -29.58 17.43 -38.67
CA SER A 267 -28.91 16.96 -37.46
C SER A 267 -28.12 15.69 -37.77
N VAL A 268 -26.82 15.69 -37.44
CA VAL A 268 -25.94 14.51 -37.52
C VAL A 268 -25.50 14.11 -36.11
N SER A 269 -25.71 12.85 -35.73
CA SER A 269 -25.39 12.34 -34.40
C SER A 269 -23.90 12.12 -34.19
N LEU A 270 -23.36 12.66 -33.09
CA LEU A 270 -22.00 12.37 -32.64
C LEU A 270 -22.05 11.28 -31.57
N ILE A 271 -21.62 10.08 -31.94
CA ILE A 271 -21.48 8.95 -31.01
C ILE A 271 -20.04 8.91 -30.48
N VAL A 272 -19.90 8.90 -29.15
CA VAL A 272 -18.61 8.76 -28.45
C VAL A 272 -18.81 7.70 -27.36
N ASP A 273 -17.92 6.71 -27.30
CA ASP A 273 -18.00 5.57 -26.37
C ASP A 273 -19.38 4.88 -26.33
N GLY A 274 -20.00 4.72 -27.52
CA GLY A 274 -21.31 4.09 -27.71
C GLY A 274 -22.53 4.94 -27.30
N ARG A 275 -22.32 6.16 -26.79
CA ARG A 275 -23.37 7.06 -26.31
C ARG A 275 -23.58 8.25 -27.26
N LEU A 276 -24.80 8.78 -27.31
CA LEU A 276 -25.09 10.05 -27.99
C LEU A 276 -24.45 11.19 -27.21
N TRP A 277 -23.30 11.67 -27.67
CA TRP A 277 -22.48 12.70 -27.02
C TRP A 277 -22.92 14.12 -27.40
N GLY A 278 -23.46 14.25 -28.61
CA GLY A 278 -23.88 15.53 -29.16
C GLY A 278 -24.49 15.39 -30.54
N LEU A 279 -24.79 16.53 -31.14
CA LEU A 279 -25.33 16.67 -32.50
C LEU A 279 -24.52 17.74 -33.23
N ILE A 280 -24.28 17.53 -34.53
CA ILE A 280 -23.98 18.65 -35.45
C ILE A 280 -25.33 19.10 -36.01
N ALA A 281 -25.81 20.25 -35.56
CA ALA A 281 -27.11 20.80 -35.94
C ALA A 281 -26.93 21.94 -36.94
N CYS A 282 -27.56 21.84 -38.11
CA CYS A 282 -27.42 22.77 -39.22
C CYS A 282 -28.77 23.39 -39.53
N HIS A 283 -28.90 24.72 -39.47
CA HIS A 283 -30.15 25.45 -39.72
C HIS A 283 -30.03 26.34 -40.96
N HIS A 284 -31.11 26.46 -41.72
CA HIS A 284 -31.25 27.33 -42.88
C HIS A 284 -32.57 28.09 -42.80
N TYR A 285 -32.54 29.38 -43.11
CA TYR A 285 -33.67 30.29 -42.94
C TYR A 285 -34.49 30.42 -44.24
N SER A 286 -34.44 29.38 -45.08
CA SER A 286 -35.27 29.12 -46.26
C SER A 286 -35.33 27.61 -46.55
N PRO A 287 -36.30 27.11 -47.35
CA PRO A 287 -36.42 25.69 -47.67
C PRO A 287 -35.17 25.11 -48.37
N ARG A 288 -34.69 23.96 -47.90
CA ARG A 288 -33.49 23.27 -48.40
C ARG A 288 -33.53 21.76 -48.14
N SER A 289 -33.84 21.02 -49.18
CA SER A 289 -33.57 19.57 -49.25
C SER A 289 -32.10 19.29 -49.57
N LEU A 290 -31.57 18.17 -49.07
CA LEU A 290 -30.28 17.61 -49.47
C LEU A 290 -30.48 16.32 -50.25
N PHE A 291 -29.67 16.10 -51.28
CA PHE A 291 -29.65 14.84 -52.04
C PHE A 291 -29.19 13.68 -51.17
N MET A 292 -29.56 12.44 -51.53
CA MET A 292 -29.21 11.25 -50.75
C MET A 292 -27.70 11.09 -50.56
N ALA A 293 -26.89 11.39 -51.58
CA ALA A 293 -25.44 11.36 -51.49
C ALA A 293 -24.86 12.42 -50.52
N GLU A 294 -25.47 13.60 -50.40
CA GLU A 294 -25.06 14.62 -49.44
C GLU A 294 -25.30 14.16 -48.00
N ARG A 295 -26.45 13.52 -47.75
CA ARG A 295 -26.78 12.96 -46.42
C ARG A 295 -25.85 11.83 -46.02
N ILE A 296 -25.50 10.93 -46.95
CA ILE A 296 -24.52 9.87 -46.71
C ILE A 296 -23.16 10.47 -46.37
N ALA A 297 -22.69 11.47 -47.13
CA ALA A 297 -21.44 12.16 -46.84
C ALA A 297 -21.46 12.83 -45.45
N ALA A 298 -22.56 13.50 -45.08
CA ALA A 298 -22.74 14.13 -43.77
C ALA A 298 -22.73 13.11 -42.62
N LYS A 299 -23.42 11.97 -42.77
CA LYS A 299 -23.41 10.85 -41.81
C LYS A 299 -21.97 10.32 -41.59
N MET A 300 -21.27 9.99 -42.68
CA MET A 300 -19.88 9.50 -42.62
C MET A 300 -18.92 10.50 -41.95
N ILE A 301 -19.14 11.81 -42.17
CA ILE A 301 -18.37 12.87 -41.50
C ILE A 301 -18.63 12.82 -39.99
N GLY A 302 -19.89 12.75 -39.55
CA GLY A 302 -20.24 12.62 -38.12
C GLY A 302 -19.62 11.39 -37.45
N GLU A 303 -19.71 10.22 -38.10
CA GLU A 303 -19.11 8.96 -37.63
C GLU A 303 -17.58 9.08 -37.46
N PHE A 304 -16.89 9.66 -38.45
CA PHE A 304 -15.45 9.90 -38.36
C PHE A 304 -15.09 10.88 -37.23
N ILE A 305 -15.89 11.93 -37.02
CA ILE A 305 -15.64 12.92 -35.95
C ILE A 305 -15.82 12.27 -34.57
N GLY A 306 -16.83 11.41 -34.38
CA GLY A 306 -17.00 10.61 -33.17
C GLY A 306 -15.73 9.82 -32.84
N LEU A 307 -15.18 9.11 -33.83
CA LEU A 307 -13.92 8.35 -33.70
C LEU A 307 -12.72 9.26 -33.38
N GLN A 308 -12.60 10.44 -33.99
CA GLN A 308 -11.52 11.39 -33.66
C GLN A 308 -11.66 11.98 -32.25
N VAL A 309 -12.88 12.20 -31.78
CA VAL A 309 -13.14 12.65 -30.40
C VAL A 309 -12.72 11.56 -29.39
N VAL A 310 -13.02 10.28 -29.65
CA VAL A 310 -12.52 9.15 -28.85
C VAL A 310 -10.98 9.08 -28.86
N ALA A 311 -10.35 9.21 -30.04
CA ALA A 311 -8.90 9.19 -30.18
C ALA A 311 -8.22 10.33 -29.38
N LEU A 312 -8.79 11.54 -29.44
CA LEU A 312 -8.35 12.70 -28.67
C LEU A 312 -8.47 12.49 -27.15
N HIS A 313 -9.59 11.93 -26.67
CA HIS A 313 -9.76 11.64 -25.24
C HIS A 313 -8.74 10.58 -24.78
N ARG A 314 -8.55 9.50 -25.56
CA ARG A 314 -7.54 8.47 -25.27
C ARG A 314 -6.11 9.03 -25.25
N SER A 315 -5.78 9.91 -26.20
CA SER A 315 -4.48 10.62 -26.27
C SER A 315 -4.26 11.57 -25.08
N ARG A 316 -5.30 12.28 -24.63
CA ARG A 316 -5.25 13.12 -23.43
C ARG A 316 -5.03 12.29 -22.17
N ARG A 317 -5.83 11.22 -22.00
CA ARG A 317 -5.73 10.30 -20.86
C ARG A 317 -4.35 9.67 -20.73
N LEU A 318 -3.78 9.17 -21.83
CA LEU A 318 -2.42 8.60 -21.83
C LEU A 318 -1.37 9.64 -21.40
N ARG A 319 -1.45 10.88 -21.90
CA ARG A 319 -0.55 11.97 -21.50
C ARG A 319 -0.68 12.32 -20.02
N LEU A 320 -1.90 12.37 -19.48
CA LEU A 320 -2.15 12.61 -18.05
C LEU A 320 -1.61 11.48 -17.18
N ALA A 321 -1.87 10.21 -17.54
CA ALA A 321 -1.33 9.05 -16.83
C ALA A 321 0.22 9.02 -16.85
N GLN A 322 0.84 9.30 -18.01
CA GLN A 322 2.30 9.41 -18.11
C GLN A 322 2.89 10.61 -17.34
N ALA A 323 2.13 11.69 -17.16
CA ALA A 323 2.54 12.81 -16.32
C ALA A 323 2.45 12.44 -14.83
N ALA A 324 1.34 11.82 -14.41
CA ALA A 324 1.13 11.31 -13.05
C ALA A 324 2.17 10.25 -12.66
N GLN A 325 2.48 9.29 -13.54
CA GLN A 325 3.49 8.26 -13.27
C GLN A 325 4.91 8.84 -13.14
N ARG A 326 5.31 9.80 -13.99
CA ARG A 326 6.60 10.49 -13.88
C ARG A 326 6.67 11.42 -12.68
N PHE A 327 5.55 12.02 -12.29
CA PHE A 327 5.45 12.75 -11.04
C PHE A 327 5.68 11.82 -9.86
N LEU A 328 4.98 10.69 -9.85
CA LEU A 328 5.03 9.70 -8.80
C LEU A 328 6.42 9.06 -8.64
N SER A 329 7.09 8.65 -9.73
CA SER A 329 8.44 8.07 -9.63
C SER A 329 9.36 9.01 -8.86
N ARG A 330 9.42 10.29 -9.25
CA ARG A 330 10.21 11.31 -8.54
C ARG A 330 9.83 11.44 -7.06
N PHE A 331 8.55 11.28 -6.70
CA PHE A 331 8.09 11.28 -5.31
C PHE A 331 8.55 10.03 -4.53
N LEU A 332 8.49 8.84 -5.13
CA LEU A 332 9.01 7.60 -4.56
C LEU A 332 10.53 7.64 -4.38
N ASP A 333 11.24 8.14 -5.39
CA ASP A 333 12.69 8.31 -5.39
C ASP A 333 13.13 9.26 -4.27
N ASP A 334 12.56 10.48 -4.21
CA ASP A 334 12.85 11.49 -3.17
C ASP A 334 12.36 11.16 -1.75
N THR A 335 11.58 10.08 -1.56
CA THR A 335 11.13 9.61 -0.22
C THR A 335 11.82 8.32 0.22
N SER A 336 12.77 7.80 -0.57
CA SER A 336 13.56 6.62 -0.23
C SER A 336 14.37 6.83 1.06
N GLY A 337 13.99 6.11 2.12
CA GLY A 337 14.65 6.14 3.43
C GLY A 337 14.09 7.16 4.43
N MET A 338 12.87 7.70 4.24
CA MET A 338 12.28 8.70 5.13
C MET A 338 11.16 8.17 6.06
N THR A 339 11.16 8.63 7.31
CA THR A 339 10.18 8.28 8.35
C THR A 339 9.05 9.30 8.55
N ASP A 340 9.10 10.50 7.94
CA ASP A 340 8.00 11.48 7.91
C ASP A 340 7.89 12.11 6.51
N LEU A 341 6.69 12.14 5.94
CA LEU A 341 6.40 12.66 4.60
C LEU A 341 6.09 14.17 4.59
N LEU A 342 5.59 14.68 5.72
CA LEU A 342 5.04 16.04 5.84
C LEU A 342 6.07 17.15 5.54
N PRO A 343 7.35 17.07 5.94
CA PRO A 343 8.34 18.12 5.66
C PRO A 343 8.60 18.35 4.16
N ARG A 344 8.45 17.31 3.33
CA ARG A 344 8.61 17.41 1.86
C ARG A 344 7.28 17.52 1.11
N ALA A 345 6.14 17.14 1.69
CA ALA A 345 4.83 17.20 1.05
C ALA A 345 4.54 18.56 0.38
N ARG A 346 4.94 19.68 1.02
CA ARG A 346 4.75 21.04 0.48
C ARG A 346 5.41 21.28 -0.89
N LYS A 347 6.53 20.61 -1.20
CA LYS A 347 7.17 20.65 -2.54
C LYS A 347 6.22 20.09 -3.60
N TYR A 348 5.61 18.95 -3.30
CA TYR A 348 4.75 18.18 -4.21
C TYR A 348 3.36 18.81 -4.37
N LEU A 349 2.79 19.35 -3.28
CA LEU A 349 1.52 20.07 -3.30
C LEU A 349 1.50 21.26 -4.28
N VAL A 350 2.65 21.94 -4.48
CA VAL A 350 2.82 23.04 -5.46
C VAL A 350 2.74 22.56 -6.91
N GLU A 351 3.17 21.33 -7.21
CA GLU A 351 3.16 20.78 -8.59
C GLU A 351 1.81 20.16 -8.98
N LEU A 352 0.97 19.77 -8.01
CA LEU A 352 -0.33 19.11 -8.27
C LEU A 352 -1.29 19.86 -9.20
N PRO A 353 -1.44 21.21 -9.16
CA PRO A 353 -2.29 21.96 -10.10
C PRO A 353 -1.95 21.73 -11.59
N GLY A 354 -0.72 21.33 -11.90
CA GLY A 354 -0.29 20.97 -13.26
C GLY A 354 -0.72 19.58 -13.75
N LEU A 355 -1.27 18.75 -12.85
CA LEU A 355 -1.74 17.38 -13.12
C LEU A 355 -3.25 17.25 -12.93
N ILE A 356 -3.77 17.81 -11.84
CA ILE A 356 -5.21 17.97 -11.57
C ILE A 356 -5.44 19.45 -11.33
N SER A 357 -6.20 20.10 -12.22
CA SER A 357 -6.50 21.54 -12.08
C SER A 357 -7.24 21.80 -10.76
N CYS A 358 -6.63 22.57 -9.87
CA CYS A 358 -7.17 22.97 -8.57
C CYS A 358 -6.63 24.35 -8.16
N ASP A 359 -7.38 25.09 -7.34
CA ASP A 359 -6.97 26.41 -6.81
C ASP A 359 -6.13 26.26 -5.52
N GLY A 360 -6.08 25.05 -4.97
CA GLY A 360 -5.15 24.65 -3.92
C GLY A 360 -5.23 23.16 -3.59
N SER A 361 -4.35 22.74 -2.69
CA SER A 361 -4.15 21.36 -2.29
C SER A 361 -3.66 21.30 -0.84
N GLY A 362 -3.91 20.19 -0.13
CA GLY A 362 -3.36 19.98 1.20
C GLY A 362 -3.40 18.52 1.63
N VAL A 363 -2.47 18.16 2.51
CA VAL A 363 -2.39 16.82 3.09
C VAL A 363 -2.73 16.87 4.57
N LEU A 364 -3.62 15.98 4.99
CA LEU A 364 -3.92 15.68 6.38
C LEU A 364 -3.21 14.37 6.73
N SER A 365 -2.45 14.36 7.83
CA SER A 365 -1.90 13.12 8.39
C SER A 365 -1.93 13.20 9.92
N GLY A 366 -2.72 12.33 10.54
CA GLY A 366 -3.07 12.38 11.96
C GLY A 366 -3.46 13.78 12.46
N GLN A 367 -2.60 14.39 13.27
CA GLN A 367 -2.80 15.70 13.92
C GLN A 367 -2.06 16.86 13.22
N ARG A 368 -1.76 16.75 11.91
CA ARG A 368 -1.09 17.81 11.14
C ARG A 368 -1.77 18.04 9.79
N TRP A 369 -2.15 19.28 9.53
CA TRP A 369 -2.63 19.80 8.24
C TRP A 369 -1.54 20.64 7.55
N ILE A 370 -1.24 20.38 6.29
CA ILE A 370 -0.31 21.18 5.47
C ILE A 370 -0.92 21.46 4.11
N SER A 371 -1.08 22.74 3.76
CA SER A 371 -1.71 23.18 2.52
C SER A 371 -0.87 24.15 1.68
N VAL A 372 -1.27 24.29 0.41
CA VAL A 372 -0.70 25.15 -0.64
C VAL A 372 -1.84 25.70 -1.51
N GLY A 373 -1.76 26.97 -1.90
CA GLY A 373 -2.85 27.64 -2.63
C GLY A 373 -4.02 27.99 -1.71
N ARG A 374 -5.25 27.94 -2.22
CA ARG A 374 -6.47 28.11 -1.39
C ARG A 374 -6.89 26.78 -0.78
N ALA A 375 -7.13 26.78 0.53
CA ALA A 375 -7.58 25.61 1.28
C ALA A 375 -8.49 26.04 2.43
N LEU A 376 -9.39 25.14 2.84
CA LEU A 376 -10.24 25.34 4.01
C LEU A 376 -9.42 25.29 5.33
N PRO A 377 -9.90 25.94 6.41
CA PRO A 377 -9.40 25.74 7.78
C PRO A 377 -9.39 24.26 8.20
N GLU A 378 -8.47 23.87 9.09
CA GLU A 378 -8.31 22.45 9.48
C GLU A 378 -9.58 21.82 10.05
N ALA A 379 -10.35 22.55 10.86
CA ALA A 379 -11.62 22.06 11.43
C ALA A 379 -12.67 21.73 10.35
N ASP A 380 -12.77 22.57 9.32
CA ASP A 380 -13.67 22.36 8.19
C ASP A 380 -13.18 21.19 7.32
N VAL A 381 -11.86 21.05 7.13
CA VAL A 381 -11.26 19.90 6.43
C VAL A 381 -11.53 18.59 7.15
N ARG A 382 -11.39 18.54 8.48
CA ARG A 382 -11.72 17.32 9.27
C ARG A 382 -13.20 16.96 9.17
N THR A 383 -14.09 17.96 9.24
CA THR A 383 -15.54 17.78 9.05
C THR A 383 -15.86 17.20 7.67
N LEU A 384 -15.24 17.75 6.63
CA LEU A 384 -15.36 17.29 5.23
C LEU A 384 -14.80 15.87 5.03
N VAL A 385 -13.66 15.54 5.63
CA VAL A 385 -13.03 14.20 5.54
C VAL A 385 -13.86 13.14 6.26
N ALA A 386 -14.38 13.44 7.46
CA ALA A 386 -15.26 12.53 8.19
C ALA A 386 -16.57 12.25 7.40
N HIS A 387 -17.18 13.30 6.84
CA HIS A 387 -18.33 13.15 5.94
C HIS A 387 -17.97 12.25 4.74
N ALA A 388 -16.89 12.55 4.02
CA ALA A 388 -16.46 11.80 2.84
C ALA A 388 -16.13 10.32 3.15
N GLY A 389 -15.52 10.03 4.30
CA GLY A 389 -15.24 8.67 4.75
C GLY A 389 -16.51 7.83 4.88
N THR A 390 -17.57 8.41 5.45
CA THR A 390 -18.90 7.76 5.54
C THR A 390 -19.62 7.68 4.19
N ALA A 391 -19.58 8.74 3.39
CA ALA A 391 -20.33 8.83 2.12
C ALA A 391 -19.72 7.96 0.99
N ALA A 392 -18.41 7.74 0.99
CA ALA A 392 -17.69 6.96 -0.03
C ALA A 392 -17.03 5.67 0.50
N SER A 393 -17.30 5.25 1.74
CA SER A 393 -16.70 4.06 2.38
C SER A 393 -15.17 4.00 2.20
N ASN A 394 -14.50 5.10 2.53
CA ASN A 394 -13.05 5.29 2.36
C ASN A 394 -12.52 5.09 0.92
N GLN A 395 -13.34 5.36 -0.11
CA GLN A 395 -12.89 5.50 -1.51
C GLN A 395 -12.58 6.96 -1.87
N LEU A 396 -12.30 7.23 -3.15
CA LEU A 396 -12.25 8.60 -3.67
C LEU A 396 -13.62 9.26 -3.50
N TRP A 397 -13.66 10.46 -2.95
CA TRP A 397 -14.88 11.27 -2.84
C TRP A 397 -14.65 12.60 -3.54
N HIS A 398 -15.67 13.12 -4.24
CA HIS A 398 -15.60 14.46 -4.82
C HIS A 398 -16.96 15.15 -4.87
N SER A 399 -16.92 16.47 -4.74
CA SER A 399 -18.07 17.35 -4.88
C SER A 399 -17.68 18.59 -5.69
N ASP A 400 -18.61 19.05 -6.53
CA ASP A 400 -18.52 20.35 -7.20
C ASP A 400 -19.33 21.46 -6.50
N CYS A 401 -20.07 21.14 -5.43
CA CYS A 401 -20.92 22.03 -4.67
C CYS A 401 -20.97 21.59 -3.18
N LEU A 402 -19.98 22.03 -2.40
CA LEU A 402 -19.82 21.61 -0.99
C LEU A 402 -21.01 21.98 -0.10
N THR A 403 -21.72 23.07 -0.39
CA THR A 403 -22.93 23.48 0.36
C THR A 403 -24.13 22.56 0.13
N ARG A 404 -24.19 21.88 -1.03
CA ARG A 404 -25.17 20.82 -1.33
C ARG A 404 -24.77 19.50 -0.69
N ASP A 405 -23.53 19.08 -0.90
CA ASP A 405 -23.10 17.71 -0.58
C ASP A 405 -22.62 17.54 0.87
N CYS A 406 -22.10 18.60 1.50
CA CYS A 406 -21.69 18.61 2.90
C CYS A 406 -22.23 19.86 3.66
N PRO A 407 -23.55 19.93 3.95
CA PRO A 407 -24.19 21.11 4.55
C PRO A 407 -23.74 21.48 5.98
N ALA A 408 -22.86 20.68 6.59
CA ALA A 408 -22.25 20.97 7.89
C ALA A 408 -21.09 21.97 7.80
N LEU A 409 -20.58 22.26 6.60
CA LEU A 409 -19.50 23.23 6.38
C LEU A 409 -20.03 24.67 6.32
N PRO A 410 -19.26 25.66 6.81
CA PRO A 410 -19.59 27.07 6.61
C PRO A 410 -19.50 27.44 5.10
N PRO A 411 -20.33 28.38 4.61
CA PRO A 411 -20.20 28.91 3.26
C PRO A 411 -18.81 29.47 2.99
N SER A 412 -18.24 29.14 1.83
CA SER A 412 -16.84 29.42 1.48
C SER A 412 -16.70 29.80 0.01
N ASP A 413 -15.59 30.47 -0.34
CA ASP A 413 -15.20 30.67 -1.74
C ASP A 413 -14.70 29.37 -2.39
N LEU A 414 -14.43 28.32 -1.61
CA LEU A 414 -14.07 26.98 -2.08
C LEU A 414 -15.31 26.09 -2.19
N CYS A 415 -15.95 26.11 -3.36
CA CYS A 415 -17.20 25.37 -3.60
C CYS A 415 -17.02 23.90 -4.00
N GLY A 416 -15.80 23.43 -4.28
CA GLY A 416 -15.56 22.02 -4.65
C GLY A 416 -14.32 21.42 -4.03
N ALA A 417 -14.38 20.11 -3.75
CA ALA A 417 -13.25 19.34 -3.26
C ALA A 417 -13.18 17.93 -3.86
N LEU A 418 -11.98 17.36 -3.91
CA LEU A 418 -11.66 15.98 -4.28
C LEU A 418 -10.72 15.40 -3.22
N ILE A 419 -11.12 14.30 -2.58
CA ILE A 419 -10.48 13.70 -1.41
C ILE A 419 -9.91 12.33 -1.79
N ILE A 420 -8.66 12.12 -1.42
CA ILE A 420 -7.81 11.00 -1.84
C ILE A 420 -7.26 10.31 -0.58
N PRO A 421 -8.01 9.39 0.04
CA PRO A 421 -7.62 8.77 1.32
C PRO A 421 -6.59 7.65 1.10
N PHE A 422 -5.44 7.77 1.78
CA PHE A 422 -4.30 6.87 1.61
C PHE A 422 -3.83 6.17 2.89
N PHE A 423 -4.31 6.58 4.07
CA PHE A 423 -4.30 5.71 5.25
C PHE A 423 -5.60 5.90 6.06
N PRO A 424 -6.74 5.31 5.60
CA PRO A 424 -8.06 5.66 6.13
C PRO A 424 -8.24 5.40 7.63
N GLU A 425 -7.56 4.38 8.17
CA GLU A 425 -7.54 4.05 9.62
C GLU A 425 -6.96 5.16 10.51
N LYS A 426 -6.30 6.16 9.92
CA LYS A 426 -5.71 7.33 10.60
C LYS A 426 -6.26 8.67 10.07
N GLU A 427 -7.29 8.62 9.21
CA GLU A 427 -7.84 9.76 8.45
C GLU A 427 -6.86 10.42 7.46
N ASP A 428 -5.69 9.81 7.20
CA ASP A 428 -4.65 10.36 6.33
C ASP A 428 -5.13 10.43 4.86
N CYS A 429 -5.17 11.66 4.33
CA CYS A 429 -5.72 11.94 3.00
C CYS A 429 -5.08 13.18 2.34
N LEU A 430 -5.08 13.18 1.02
CA LEU A 430 -4.76 14.34 0.18
C LEU A 430 -6.09 14.95 -0.31
N VAL A 431 -6.26 16.26 -0.11
CA VAL A 431 -7.46 17.00 -0.49
C VAL A 431 -7.09 18.09 -1.50
N LEU A 432 -7.85 18.18 -2.59
CA LEU A 432 -7.70 19.20 -3.64
C LEU A 432 -8.94 20.08 -3.66
N PHE A 433 -8.77 21.40 -3.75
CA PHE A 433 -9.88 22.36 -3.68
C PHE A 433 -10.06 23.12 -5.00
N ARG A 434 -11.31 23.47 -5.30
CA ARG A 434 -11.68 24.39 -6.39
C ARG A 434 -12.55 25.51 -5.86
N ARG A 435 -12.26 26.73 -6.31
CA ARG A 435 -13.06 27.91 -5.96
C ARG A 435 -14.41 27.93 -6.70
N GLU A 436 -15.28 28.82 -6.25
CA GLU A 436 -16.50 29.17 -6.96
C GLU A 436 -16.18 29.54 -8.41
N TRP A 437 -16.79 28.82 -9.34
CA TRP A 437 -16.80 29.15 -10.76
C TRP A 437 -18.17 29.72 -11.09
N ALA A 438 -18.48 30.88 -10.51
CA ALA A 438 -19.67 31.65 -10.79
C ALA A 438 -19.78 31.84 -12.31
N ARG A 439 -20.80 31.22 -12.90
CA ARG A 439 -20.99 31.17 -14.34
C ARG A 439 -22.41 31.62 -14.67
N THR A 440 -22.52 32.57 -15.58
CA THR A 440 -23.79 32.89 -16.21
C THR A 440 -24.14 31.75 -17.16
N VAL A 441 -25.08 30.89 -16.78
CA VAL A 441 -25.67 29.91 -17.70
C VAL A 441 -26.65 30.70 -18.56
N VAL A 442 -26.18 31.06 -19.76
CA VAL A 442 -27.02 31.62 -20.80
C VAL A 442 -27.91 30.49 -21.32
N TRP A 443 -29.21 30.61 -21.13
CA TRP A 443 -30.22 29.70 -21.68
C TRP A 443 -30.88 30.33 -22.90
N GLY A 444 -31.22 29.51 -23.90
CA GLY A 444 -31.92 29.94 -25.13
C GLY A 444 -33.43 30.17 -24.93
N GLY A 445 -33.78 30.88 -23.86
CA GLY A 445 -35.12 30.99 -23.27
C GLY A 445 -35.11 30.64 -21.77
N ASP A 446 -36.14 31.07 -21.06
CA ASP A 446 -36.35 30.81 -19.62
C ASP A 446 -36.67 29.32 -19.36
N PRO A 447 -35.89 28.58 -18.54
CA PRO A 447 -36.01 27.13 -18.37
C PRO A 447 -37.12 26.70 -17.39
N GLU A 448 -37.62 27.59 -16.53
CA GLU A 448 -38.74 27.28 -15.61
C GLU A 448 -40.11 27.61 -16.23
N LYS A 449 -40.12 28.35 -17.34
CA LYS A 449 -41.34 28.93 -17.92
C LYS A 449 -42.27 27.88 -18.52
N THR A 450 -43.39 27.64 -17.85
CA THR A 450 -44.45 26.74 -18.31
C THR A 450 -45.03 27.20 -19.64
N TYR A 451 -45.23 26.26 -20.56
CA TYR A 451 -45.71 26.49 -21.93
C TYR A 451 -47.09 27.17 -21.98
N SER A 452 -47.26 28.09 -22.93
CA SER A 452 -48.51 28.81 -23.18
C SER A 452 -49.55 27.97 -23.93
N THR A 453 -50.84 28.26 -23.72
CA THR A 453 -51.93 27.70 -24.52
C THR A 453 -52.06 28.37 -25.89
N GLY A 454 -52.27 27.56 -26.93
CA GLY A 454 -52.55 28.03 -28.30
C GLY A 454 -54.05 28.10 -28.61
N PRO A 455 -54.45 28.60 -29.80
CA PRO A 455 -55.85 28.67 -30.24
C PRO A 455 -56.52 27.30 -30.46
N HIS A 456 -55.78 26.21 -30.27
CA HIS A 456 -56.26 24.82 -30.35
C HIS A 456 -56.19 24.07 -29.01
N GLY A 457 -56.23 24.81 -27.88
CA GLY A 457 -56.34 24.23 -26.53
C GLY A 457 -55.01 23.96 -25.85
N ILE A 458 -54.97 22.91 -25.01
CA ILE A 458 -53.79 22.48 -24.21
C ILE A 458 -52.79 21.73 -25.12
N ARG A 459 -52.38 22.36 -26.22
CA ARG A 459 -51.33 21.85 -27.11
C ARG A 459 -49.99 22.44 -26.70
N LEU A 460 -48.92 21.65 -26.83
CA LEU A 460 -47.56 22.10 -26.56
C LEU A 460 -47.13 23.09 -27.66
N THR A 461 -47.38 24.39 -27.46
CA THR A 461 -46.74 25.42 -28.30
C THR A 461 -45.27 25.51 -27.88
N PRO A 462 -44.30 25.26 -28.76
CA PRO A 462 -42.88 25.51 -28.48
C PRO A 462 -42.65 26.96 -28.07
N ARG A 463 -41.59 27.23 -27.31
CA ARG A 463 -41.33 28.59 -26.80
C ARG A 463 -41.28 29.60 -27.95
N ARG A 464 -42.03 30.70 -27.79
CA ARG A 464 -42.14 31.77 -28.79
C ARG A 464 -41.01 32.79 -28.73
N SER A 465 -40.27 32.83 -27.62
CA SER A 465 -39.04 33.61 -27.50
C SER A 465 -37.85 32.70 -27.26
N PHE A 466 -36.82 32.87 -28.10
CA PHE A 466 -35.46 32.39 -27.91
C PHE A 466 -34.56 33.53 -27.37
N GLU A 467 -35.19 34.46 -26.64
CA GLU A 467 -34.51 35.56 -25.96
C GLU A 467 -33.56 35.01 -24.90
N ILE A 468 -32.39 35.65 -24.80
CA ILE A 468 -31.33 35.26 -23.87
C ILE A 468 -31.83 35.42 -22.43
N TRP A 469 -31.99 34.31 -21.74
CA TRP A 469 -32.20 34.27 -20.29
C TRP A 469 -30.89 33.89 -19.60
N THR A 470 -30.60 34.50 -18.45
CA THR A 470 -29.30 34.40 -17.79
C THR A 470 -29.45 33.96 -16.34
N GLU A 471 -29.15 32.68 -16.09
CA GLU A 471 -29.05 32.15 -14.72
C GLU A 471 -27.65 32.44 -14.17
N GLU A 472 -27.54 32.94 -12.94
CA GLU A 472 -26.23 33.08 -12.28
C GLU A 472 -25.99 31.90 -11.34
N VAL A 473 -25.38 30.83 -11.87
CA VAL A 473 -25.08 29.62 -11.07
C VAL A 473 -23.90 29.91 -10.15
N ARG A 474 -24.23 30.25 -8.90
CA ARG A 474 -23.30 30.42 -7.77
C ARG A 474 -23.16 29.14 -6.96
N GLN A 475 -22.24 29.16 -6.00
CA GLN A 475 -21.90 28.10 -5.05
C GLN A 475 -21.49 26.75 -5.68
N HIS A 476 -21.15 26.78 -6.97
CA HIS A 476 -20.62 25.65 -7.72
C HIS A 476 -19.20 25.97 -8.19
N SER A 477 -18.37 24.94 -8.23
CA SER A 477 -17.02 24.96 -8.83
C SER A 477 -17.04 24.34 -10.23
N ALA A 478 -15.91 24.33 -10.93
CA ALA A 478 -15.76 23.53 -12.15
C ALA A 478 -15.76 22.03 -11.79
N SER A 479 -16.70 21.25 -12.33
CA SER A 479 -16.91 19.85 -11.96
C SER A 479 -15.69 18.93 -12.23
N TRP A 480 -15.52 17.91 -11.39
CA TRP A 480 -14.43 16.93 -11.49
C TRP A 480 -14.68 15.92 -12.62
N SER A 481 -14.18 16.21 -13.83
CA SER A 481 -14.24 15.25 -14.95
C SER A 481 -13.49 13.95 -14.63
N ALA A 482 -13.93 12.83 -15.23
CA ALA A 482 -13.35 11.49 -15.04
C ALA A 482 -11.81 11.45 -15.09
N ASP A 483 -11.19 12.15 -16.04
CA ASP A 483 -9.73 12.31 -16.14
C ASP A 483 -9.04 12.69 -14.80
N HIS A 484 -9.65 13.56 -14.00
CA HIS A 484 -9.12 13.97 -12.70
C HIS A 484 -9.28 12.87 -11.64
N VAL A 485 -10.39 12.13 -11.66
CA VAL A 485 -10.70 11.05 -10.72
C VAL A 485 -9.80 9.84 -10.98
N GLU A 486 -9.53 9.53 -12.25
CA GLU A 486 -8.60 8.48 -12.66
C GLU A 486 -7.16 8.81 -12.20
N VAL A 487 -6.69 10.04 -12.43
CA VAL A 487 -5.37 10.50 -11.95
C VAL A 487 -5.31 10.51 -10.41
N ALA A 488 -6.39 10.89 -9.72
CA ALA A 488 -6.48 10.81 -8.27
C ALA A 488 -6.43 9.36 -7.74
N GLY A 489 -6.95 8.39 -8.50
CA GLY A 489 -6.77 6.95 -8.23
C GLY A 489 -5.31 6.51 -8.31
N LEU A 490 -4.55 6.98 -9.31
CA LEU A 490 -3.11 6.73 -9.41
C LEU A 490 -2.34 7.32 -8.22
N PHE A 491 -2.69 8.54 -7.80
CA PHE A 491 -2.14 9.16 -6.59
C PHE A 491 -2.43 8.33 -5.34
N ARG A 492 -3.67 7.88 -5.18
CA ARG A 492 -4.11 7.09 -4.03
C ARG A 492 -3.27 5.83 -3.83
N SER A 493 -3.18 5.00 -4.86
CA SER A 493 -2.51 3.69 -4.80
C SER A 493 -1.06 3.79 -4.33
N ALA A 494 -0.36 4.86 -4.73
CA ALA A 494 1.05 5.01 -4.44
C ALA A 494 1.35 5.83 -3.18
N LEU A 495 0.46 6.74 -2.77
CA LEU A 495 0.49 7.28 -1.41
C LEU A 495 0.26 6.16 -0.37
N MET A 496 -0.61 5.19 -0.67
CA MET A 496 -0.77 3.96 0.13
C MET A 496 0.52 3.14 0.17
N GLU A 497 1.21 2.95 -0.96
CA GLU A 497 2.49 2.23 -1.03
C GLU A 497 3.58 2.88 -0.14
N VAL A 498 3.74 4.20 -0.22
CA VAL A 498 4.71 4.94 0.61
C VAL A 498 4.34 4.90 2.09
N ALA A 499 3.05 5.06 2.43
CA ALA A 499 2.58 4.98 3.81
C ALA A 499 2.81 3.57 4.39
N ALA A 500 2.51 2.52 3.63
CA ALA A 500 2.79 1.13 4.01
C ALA A 500 4.30 0.89 4.24
N ARG A 501 5.15 1.35 3.32
CA ARG A 501 6.61 1.23 3.43
C ARG A 501 7.17 1.96 4.66
N SER A 502 6.69 3.17 4.95
CA SER A 502 7.12 3.95 6.13
C SER A 502 6.65 3.31 7.45
N ASN A 503 5.43 2.78 7.50
CA ASN A 503 4.95 2.01 8.67
C ASN A 503 5.76 0.71 8.86
N TRP A 504 6.14 0.02 7.79
CA TRP A 504 6.94 -1.22 7.86
C TRP A 504 8.36 -0.97 8.41
N MET A 505 9.02 0.12 8.01
CA MET A 505 10.32 0.53 8.58
C MET A 505 10.22 0.76 10.10
N LYS A 506 9.24 1.53 10.56
CA LYS A 506 9.02 1.80 12.00
C LYS A 506 8.74 0.53 12.79
N LEU A 507 8.03 -0.44 12.20
CA LEU A 507 7.79 -1.74 12.82
C LEU A 507 9.10 -2.54 12.94
N GLN A 508 9.97 -2.53 11.91
CA GLN A 508 11.29 -3.17 12.00
C GLN A 508 12.18 -2.54 13.07
N GLU A 509 12.27 -1.20 13.13
CA GLU A 509 13.01 -0.48 14.18
C GLU A 509 12.54 -0.90 15.58
N THR A 510 11.22 -0.92 15.81
CA THR A 510 10.61 -1.35 17.08
C THR A 510 10.97 -2.79 17.44
N LEU A 511 10.89 -3.72 16.48
CA LEU A 511 11.20 -5.13 16.70
C LEU A 511 12.70 -5.38 16.95
N ILE A 512 13.59 -4.58 16.34
CA ILE A 512 15.03 -4.64 16.58
C ILE A 512 15.38 -4.10 17.97
N ALA A 513 14.75 -3.01 18.41
CA ALA A 513 14.94 -2.45 19.74
C ALA A 513 14.52 -3.43 20.85
N ASP A 514 13.28 -3.96 20.78
CA ASP A 514 12.75 -4.96 21.72
C ASP A 514 13.64 -6.21 21.78
N ARG A 515 14.06 -6.74 20.63
CA ARG A 515 14.98 -7.90 20.57
C ARG A 515 16.33 -7.61 21.21
N THR A 516 16.85 -6.40 21.10
CA THR A 516 18.12 -5.98 21.68
C THR A 516 18.02 -5.84 23.20
N GLN A 517 16.93 -5.23 23.68
CA GLN A 517 16.65 -5.06 25.11
C GLN A 517 16.51 -6.40 25.85
N ARG A 518 15.86 -7.41 25.24
CA ARG A 518 15.76 -8.77 25.81
C ARG A 518 17.14 -9.42 25.99
N ILE A 519 17.96 -9.42 24.95
CA ILE A 519 19.32 -10.01 24.99
C ILE A 519 20.19 -9.36 26.08
N LEU A 520 20.08 -8.05 26.28
CA LEU A 520 20.79 -7.34 27.34
C LEU A 520 20.31 -7.76 28.75
N ASN A 521 18.99 -7.90 28.93
CA ASN A 521 18.43 -8.38 30.20
C ASN A 521 18.86 -9.82 30.52
N ASP A 522 18.92 -10.71 29.52
CA ASP A 522 19.33 -12.11 29.71
C ASP A 522 20.79 -12.21 30.20
N GLU A 523 21.69 -11.43 29.61
CA GLU A 523 23.11 -11.34 29.96
C GLU A 523 23.31 -10.75 31.38
N LEU A 524 22.60 -9.68 31.73
CA LEU A 524 22.65 -9.09 33.07
C LEU A 524 22.17 -10.07 34.15
N ASN A 525 21.07 -10.78 33.90
CA ASN A 525 20.55 -11.80 34.82
C ASN A 525 21.51 -12.99 35.01
N HIS A 526 22.28 -13.36 33.98
CA HIS A 526 23.31 -14.38 34.09
C HIS A 526 24.44 -13.92 35.03
N ARG A 527 25.02 -12.74 34.78
CA ARG A 527 26.13 -12.19 35.59
C ARG A 527 25.80 -12.11 37.08
N VAL A 528 24.61 -11.61 37.43
CA VAL A 528 24.16 -11.49 38.83
C VAL A 528 24.14 -12.85 39.54
N LYS A 529 23.73 -13.93 38.88
CA LYS A 529 23.67 -15.27 39.48
C LYS A 529 25.04 -15.91 39.70
N ASN A 530 26.00 -15.70 38.78
CA ASN A 530 27.38 -16.16 38.97
C ASN A 530 28.00 -15.49 40.22
N VAL A 531 27.92 -14.16 40.30
CA VAL A 531 28.43 -13.40 41.48
C VAL A 531 27.81 -13.88 42.79
N LEU A 532 26.49 -14.11 42.82
CA LEU A 532 25.81 -14.67 44.00
C LEU A 532 26.26 -16.09 44.36
N SER A 533 26.66 -16.90 43.38
CA SER A 533 27.16 -18.25 43.58
C SER A 533 28.57 -18.25 44.18
N VAL A 534 29.46 -17.38 43.69
CA VAL A 534 30.80 -17.14 44.28
C VAL A 534 30.69 -16.58 45.70
N VAL A 535 29.80 -15.60 45.94
CA VAL A 535 29.55 -15.07 47.30
C VAL A 535 29.13 -16.19 48.27
N ARG A 536 28.38 -17.19 47.81
CA ARG A 536 27.93 -18.28 48.66
C ARG A 536 29.05 -19.28 48.99
N SER A 537 29.88 -19.70 48.04
CA SER A 537 30.99 -20.63 48.34
C SER A 537 32.06 -19.99 49.24
N LEU A 538 32.21 -18.66 49.20
CA LEU A 538 32.99 -17.90 50.18
C LEU A 538 32.42 -17.95 51.62
N VAL A 539 31.12 -18.22 51.79
CA VAL A 539 30.41 -18.24 53.08
C VAL A 539 30.20 -19.66 53.63
N ALA A 540 30.14 -20.67 52.77
CA ALA A 540 29.96 -22.08 53.15
C ALA A 540 31.16 -22.66 53.94
N ARG A 541 32.37 -22.12 53.71
CA ARG A 541 33.62 -22.68 54.23
C ARG A 541 33.87 -22.36 55.71
N LEU A 542 33.38 -23.25 56.58
CA LEU A 542 33.49 -23.25 58.04
C LEU A 542 34.84 -22.74 58.62
N PRO A 543 34.82 -22.02 59.75
CA PRO A 543 36.04 -21.59 60.44
C PRO A 543 36.79 -22.76 61.10
N PRO A 544 38.11 -22.62 61.32
CA PRO A 544 38.86 -23.49 62.22
C PRO A 544 38.22 -23.56 63.62
N ARG A 545 38.29 -24.74 64.26
CA ARG A 545 37.78 -25.01 65.63
C ARG A 545 38.39 -24.17 66.78
N GLN A 546 39.20 -23.16 66.47
CA GLN A 546 39.88 -22.27 67.42
C GLN A 546 39.62 -20.78 67.15
N ASP A 547 39.04 -20.41 66.01
CA ASP A 547 38.72 -19.01 65.68
C ASP A 547 37.37 -18.58 66.27
N SER A 548 37.23 -17.30 66.65
CA SER A 548 35.94 -16.79 67.12
C SER A 548 35.00 -16.48 65.94
N VAL A 549 33.69 -16.53 66.20
CA VAL A 549 32.65 -16.15 65.23
C VAL A 549 32.83 -14.69 64.75
N ALA A 550 33.40 -13.81 65.58
CA ALA A 550 33.70 -12.43 65.19
C ALA A 550 34.85 -12.34 64.18
N ASP A 551 35.83 -13.23 64.25
CA ASP A 551 36.99 -13.27 63.34
C ASP A 551 36.65 -13.98 62.03
N TYR A 552 35.80 -15.01 62.08
CA TYR A 552 35.17 -15.60 60.89
C TYR A 552 34.37 -14.55 60.11
N ARG A 553 33.47 -13.82 60.79
CA ARG A 553 32.69 -12.72 60.20
C ARG A 553 33.60 -11.66 59.57
N ARG A 554 34.67 -11.23 60.26
CA ARG A 554 35.61 -10.23 59.73
C ARG A 554 36.33 -10.72 58.48
N THR A 555 36.68 -12.02 58.42
CA THR A 555 37.37 -12.63 57.28
C THR A 555 36.44 -12.75 56.06
N ILE A 556 35.20 -13.18 56.23
CA ILE A 556 34.18 -13.17 55.15
C ILE A 556 33.92 -11.74 54.65
N GLN A 557 33.79 -10.77 55.56
CA GLN A 557 33.59 -9.36 55.20
C GLN A 557 34.79 -8.75 54.44
N GLY A 558 36.00 -9.30 54.59
CA GLY A 558 37.15 -8.96 53.74
C GLY A 558 36.98 -9.51 52.32
N ARG A 559 36.77 -10.82 52.19
CA ARG A 559 36.63 -11.51 50.89
C ARG A 559 35.49 -10.98 50.03
N ILE A 560 34.32 -10.71 50.64
CA ILE A 560 33.17 -10.13 49.92
C ILE A 560 33.48 -8.71 49.40
N LYS A 561 34.30 -7.93 50.12
CA LYS A 561 34.75 -6.61 49.64
C LYS A 561 35.75 -6.70 48.50
N ALA A 562 36.74 -7.58 48.59
CA ALA A 562 37.70 -7.82 47.49
C ALA A 562 36.97 -8.29 46.21
N LEU A 563 35.99 -9.19 46.35
CA LEU A 563 35.12 -9.62 45.24
C LEU A 563 34.28 -8.46 44.66
N ALA A 564 33.67 -7.63 45.51
CA ALA A 564 32.92 -6.46 45.06
C ALA A 564 33.81 -5.43 44.34
N HIS A 565 35.00 -5.15 44.86
CA HIS A 565 35.96 -4.26 44.19
C HIS A 565 36.42 -4.80 42.84
N ALA A 566 36.68 -6.11 42.72
CA ALA A 566 37.05 -6.72 41.44
C ALA A 566 35.90 -6.64 40.41
N HIS A 567 34.67 -6.80 40.86
CA HIS A 567 33.45 -6.64 40.04
C HIS A 567 33.23 -5.18 39.60
N ASP A 568 33.42 -4.21 40.51
CA ASP A 568 33.33 -2.78 40.19
C ASP A 568 34.43 -2.33 39.22
N LEU A 569 35.64 -2.92 39.30
CA LEU A 569 36.72 -2.72 38.33
C LEU A 569 36.45 -3.37 36.96
N ALA A 570 35.56 -4.37 36.89
CA ALA A 570 35.16 -5.03 35.65
C ALA A 570 33.98 -4.35 34.94
N ILE A 571 33.09 -3.66 35.67
CA ILE A 571 31.88 -3.05 35.10
C ILE A 571 32.11 -1.57 34.74
N GLY A 572 32.38 -1.32 33.46
CA GLY A 572 32.33 0.02 32.90
C GLY A 572 32.82 0.11 31.44
N ALA A 573 32.40 1.16 30.72
CA ALA A 573 32.90 1.44 29.37
C ALA A 573 34.40 1.80 29.31
N SER A 574 35.01 2.01 30.49
CA SER A 574 36.45 2.23 30.71
C SER A 574 36.96 1.39 31.88
N ALA A 575 36.52 0.12 31.98
CA ALA A 575 36.94 -0.82 33.01
C ALA A 575 38.48 -0.94 33.07
N ASP A 576 39.08 -0.53 34.18
CA ASP A 576 40.53 -0.52 34.37
C ASP A 576 41.00 -1.83 35.02
N THR A 577 41.03 -2.89 34.22
CA THR A 577 41.41 -4.24 34.66
C THR A 577 42.92 -4.44 34.85
N SER A 578 43.66 -3.36 35.13
CA SER A 578 45.11 -3.39 35.33
C SER A 578 45.50 -4.18 36.59
N LEU A 579 46.44 -5.12 36.42
CA LEU A 579 47.13 -5.79 37.54
C LEU A 579 47.79 -4.79 38.51
N HIS A 580 48.24 -3.63 38.01
CA HIS A 580 48.84 -2.59 38.84
C HIS A 580 47.80 -1.94 39.77
N ASN A 581 46.63 -1.61 39.23
CA ASN A 581 45.53 -1.01 39.99
C ASN A 581 44.91 -2.01 40.97
N LEU A 582 44.83 -3.28 40.61
CA LEU A 582 44.42 -4.37 41.51
C LEU A 582 45.36 -4.45 42.74
N LEU A 583 46.68 -4.52 42.48
CA LEU A 583 47.69 -4.61 43.55
C LEU A 583 47.68 -3.37 44.44
N ILE A 584 47.54 -2.16 43.88
CA ILE A 584 47.38 -0.93 44.67
C ILE A 584 46.13 -1.02 45.55
N THR A 585 44.99 -1.44 45.00
CA THR A 585 43.70 -1.45 45.73
C THR A 585 43.71 -2.37 46.94
N GLU A 586 44.27 -3.57 46.83
CA GLU A 586 44.34 -4.52 47.96
C GLU A 586 45.45 -4.17 48.97
N LEU A 587 46.56 -3.56 48.54
CA LEU A 587 47.70 -3.25 49.42
C LEU A 587 47.64 -1.87 50.08
N ALA A 588 46.89 -0.91 49.51
CA ALA A 588 46.77 0.45 50.03
C ALA A 588 46.38 0.56 51.52
N PRO A 589 45.45 -0.26 52.08
CA PRO A 589 45.10 -0.19 53.50
C PRO A 589 46.26 -0.49 54.46
N TYR A 590 47.35 -1.11 53.95
CA TYR A 590 48.51 -1.56 54.73
C TYR A 590 49.81 -0.83 54.35
N ALA A 591 49.75 0.14 53.43
CA ALA A 591 50.89 0.92 52.94
C ALA A 591 51.39 2.01 53.92
N SER A 592 50.92 2.01 55.17
CA SER A 592 51.23 2.99 56.21
C SER A 592 52.65 2.86 56.79
N GLY A 593 53.66 3.13 55.96
CA GLY A 593 55.07 3.19 56.35
C GLY A 593 56.01 3.20 55.15
N GLU A 594 56.94 4.16 55.08
CA GLU A 594 57.82 4.34 53.92
C GLU A 594 58.64 3.08 53.59
N GLY A 595 58.57 2.63 52.34
CA GLY A 595 59.37 1.52 51.83
C GLY A 595 59.00 0.12 52.36
N LYS A 596 57.83 -0.06 52.98
CA LYS A 596 57.33 -1.40 53.36
C LYS A 596 56.81 -2.23 52.20
N ILE A 597 56.21 -1.60 51.18
CA ILE A 597 55.61 -2.28 50.03
C ILE A 597 56.26 -1.74 48.74
N ALA A 598 56.70 -2.63 47.85
CA ALA A 598 57.36 -2.28 46.60
C ALA A 598 56.76 -3.03 45.41
N LEU A 599 56.03 -2.33 44.54
CA LEU A 599 55.42 -2.85 43.32
C LEU A 599 56.29 -2.49 42.10
N ARG A 600 56.63 -3.46 41.23
CA ARG A 600 57.37 -3.21 39.98
C ARG A 600 56.99 -4.17 38.85
N GLY A 601 56.39 -3.64 37.78
CA GLY A 601 56.18 -4.36 36.53
C GLY A 601 55.51 -3.45 35.48
N PRO A 602 55.32 -3.94 34.24
CA PRO A 602 54.60 -3.22 33.19
C PRO A 602 53.10 -3.16 33.48
N ASP A 603 52.37 -2.25 32.83
CA ASP A 603 50.90 -2.30 32.86
C ASP A 603 50.40 -3.52 32.06
N ILE A 604 49.46 -4.27 32.62
CA ILE A 604 48.89 -5.51 32.06
C ILE A 604 47.41 -5.57 32.42
N ARG A 605 46.54 -5.69 31.42
CA ARG A 605 45.10 -5.86 31.58
C ARG A 605 44.72 -7.33 31.72
N LEU A 606 44.05 -7.65 32.82
CA LEU A 606 43.56 -8.99 33.17
C LEU A 606 42.17 -9.22 32.58
N THR A 607 41.83 -10.48 32.26
CA THR A 607 40.44 -10.86 31.97
C THR A 607 39.57 -10.81 33.23
N GLU A 608 38.25 -10.69 33.09
CA GLU A 608 37.27 -10.62 34.21
C GLU A 608 37.47 -11.77 35.23
N ARG A 609 37.72 -13.00 34.73
CA ARG A 609 38.03 -14.21 35.53
C ARG A 609 39.39 -14.10 36.25
N ALA A 610 40.43 -13.61 35.58
CA ALA A 610 41.76 -13.42 36.16
C ALA A 610 41.79 -12.31 37.22
N LEU A 611 41.12 -11.19 36.96
CA LEU A 611 40.96 -10.07 37.90
C LEU A 611 40.28 -10.53 39.20
N THR A 612 39.18 -11.27 39.07
CA THR A 612 38.39 -11.78 40.20
C THR A 612 39.17 -12.76 41.07
N LEU A 613 39.86 -13.75 40.46
CA LEU A 613 40.64 -14.71 41.23
C LEU A 613 41.86 -14.06 41.91
N LEU A 614 42.57 -13.19 41.18
CA LEU A 614 43.78 -12.53 41.70
C LEU A 614 43.44 -11.54 42.82
N ALA A 615 42.27 -10.90 42.81
CA ALA A 615 41.80 -10.08 43.93
C ALA A 615 41.74 -10.89 45.22
N LEU A 616 41.06 -12.04 45.21
CA LEU A 616 40.96 -12.92 46.37
C LEU A 616 42.32 -13.51 46.78
N LEU A 617 43.20 -13.81 45.83
CA LEU A 617 44.55 -14.34 46.10
C LEU A 617 45.44 -13.28 46.76
N PHE A 618 45.50 -12.05 46.24
CA PHE A 618 46.29 -10.97 46.83
C PHE A 618 45.68 -10.48 48.15
N HIS A 619 44.35 -10.51 48.32
CA HIS A 619 43.69 -10.24 49.60
C HIS A 619 44.16 -11.20 50.70
N GLU A 620 44.22 -12.51 50.39
CA GLU A 620 44.67 -13.54 51.33
C GLU A 620 46.18 -13.47 51.58
N LEU A 621 47.02 -13.22 50.55
CA LEU A 621 48.45 -13.01 50.75
C LEU A 621 48.72 -11.79 51.65
N THR A 622 48.06 -10.67 51.39
CA THR A 622 48.16 -9.45 52.21
C THR A 622 47.69 -9.70 53.65
N THR A 623 46.55 -10.38 53.83
CA THR A 623 46.02 -10.73 55.15
C THR A 623 46.97 -11.65 55.92
N ASN A 624 47.63 -12.60 55.25
CA ASN A 624 48.62 -13.48 55.88
C ASN A 624 49.91 -12.72 56.23
N ALA A 625 50.40 -11.85 55.34
CA ALA A 625 51.55 -10.99 55.60
C ALA A 625 51.32 -10.07 56.81
N VAL A 626 50.10 -9.55 56.98
CA VAL A 626 49.72 -8.68 58.11
C VAL A 626 49.53 -9.45 59.42
N LYS A 627 48.94 -10.65 59.39
CA LYS A 627 48.68 -11.45 60.60
C LYS A 627 49.90 -12.23 61.10
N TYR A 628 50.71 -12.76 60.18
CA TYR A 628 51.72 -13.80 60.47
C TYR A 628 53.05 -13.58 59.75
N GLY A 629 53.08 -12.85 58.63
CA GLY A 629 54.26 -12.63 57.79
C GLY A 629 54.90 -11.26 57.98
N ALA A 630 55.50 -10.71 56.92
CA ALA A 630 56.39 -9.54 57.05
C ALA A 630 55.70 -8.24 57.49
N LEU A 631 54.43 -8.01 57.11
CA LEU A 631 53.70 -6.78 57.48
C LEU A 631 53.25 -6.76 58.95
N SER A 632 53.35 -7.88 59.67
CA SER A 632 53.04 -7.96 61.11
C SER A 632 53.99 -7.16 62.01
N ILE A 633 55.21 -6.83 61.54
CA ILE A 633 56.23 -6.12 62.31
C ILE A 633 56.76 -4.85 61.62
N PRO A 634 57.41 -3.91 62.34
CA PRO A 634 57.88 -2.65 61.76
C PRO A 634 58.98 -2.80 60.70
N SER A 635 59.84 -3.82 60.79
CA SER A 635 60.99 -4.05 59.90
C SER A 635 60.63 -4.66 58.55
N GLY A 636 59.57 -5.47 58.51
CA GLY A 636 59.27 -6.35 57.39
C GLY A 636 58.79 -5.63 56.14
N ARG A 637 59.09 -6.24 54.99
CA ARG A 637 58.82 -5.71 53.64
C ARG A 637 58.17 -6.74 52.74
N VAL A 638 57.30 -6.26 51.86
CA VAL A 638 56.68 -7.03 50.77
C VAL A 638 57.11 -6.43 49.44
N THR A 639 57.66 -7.26 48.57
CA THR A 639 58.02 -6.89 47.19
C THR A 639 57.20 -7.73 46.22
N VAL A 640 56.45 -7.07 45.33
CA VAL A 640 55.73 -7.73 44.24
C VAL A 640 56.34 -7.25 42.93
N ARG A 641 56.88 -8.19 42.15
CA ARG A 641 57.45 -7.92 40.82
C ARG A 641 56.71 -8.71 39.78
N TRP A 642 56.51 -8.16 38.59
CA TRP A 642 55.95 -8.93 37.48
C TRP A 642 56.55 -8.53 36.14
N THR A 643 56.55 -9.51 35.23
CA THR A 643 57.10 -9.40 33.88
C THR A 643 56.22 -10.16 32.91
N HIS A 644 56.05 -9.63 31.70
CA HIS A 644 55.32 -10.28 30.61
C HIS A 644 56.27 -10.47 29.43
N ASP A 645 56.44 -11.71 28.99
CA ASP A 645 57.16 -12.03 27.77
C ASP A 645 56.20 -11.98 26.58
N ALA A 646 56.44 -11.04 25.65
CA ALA A 646 55.62 -10.88 24.46
C ALA A 646 55.76 -12.04 23.45
N ALA A 647 56.80 -12.88 23.54
CA ALA A 647 57.02 -14.01 22.64
C ALA A 647 56.23 -15.26 23.06
N SER A 648 56.29 -15.66 24.33
CA SER A 648 55.46 -16.76 24.88
C SER A 648 54.06 -16.31 25.30
N GLY A 649 53.85 -15.01 25.54
CA GLY A 649 52.60 -14.46 26.09
C GLY A 649 52.39 -14.77 27.58
N ILE A 650 53.42 -15.22 28.30
CA ILE A 650 53.33 -15.59 29.71
C ILE A 650 53.60 -14.34 30.58
N CYS A 651 52.74 -14.12 31.58
CA CYS A 651 52.98 -13.17 32.66
C CYS A 651 53.42 -13.92 33.92
N THR A 652 54.59 -13.57 34.47
CA THR A 652 55.08 -14.11 35.73
C THR A 652 55.04 -13.04 36.82
N ILE A 653 54.43 -13.36 37.95
CA ILE A 653 54.31 -12.51 39.15
C ILE A 653 55.06 -13.18 40.29
N HIS A 654 55.94 -12.43 40.96
CA HIS A 654 56.77 -12.88 42.08
C HIS A 654 56.47 -12.03 43.31
N TRP A 655 55.84 -12.63 44.32
CA TRP A 655 55.62 -12.07 45.65
C TRP A 655 56.74 -12.55 46.58
N ALA A 656 57.37 -11.62 47.29
CA ALA A 656 58.41 -11.92 48.28
C ALA A 656 58.24 -11.10 49.56
N GLU A 657 58.14 -11.80 50.68
CA GLU A 657 58.16 -11.25 52.03
C GLU A 657 59.57 -11.41 52.62
N ARG A 658 60.08 -10.36 53.27
CA ARG A 658 61.40 -10.35 53.92
C ARG A 658 61.40 -9.52 55.20
N ASP A 659 62.42 -9.70 56.03
CA ASP A 659 62.64 -8.97 57.29
C ASP A 659 61.49 -9.11 58.31
N GLY A 660 60.73 -10.21 58.21
CA GLY A 660 59.59 -10.57 59.04
C GLY A 660 59.92 -11.52 60.22
N PRO A 661 58.92 -11.99 60.97
CA PRO A 661 59.12 -13.08 61.94
C PRO A 661 59.48 -14.39 61.23
N PRO A 662 60.23 -15.31 61.87
CA PRO A 662 60.68 -16.54 61.24
C PRO A 662 59.49 -17.47 60.91
N VAL A 663 59.34 -17.82 59.64
CA VAL A 663 58.19 -18.58 59.13
C VAL A 663 58.53 -20.06 59.03
N GLN A 664 57.56 -20.92 59.35
CA GLN A 664 57.60 -22.37 59.07
C GLN A 664 56.43 -22.76 58.16
N ALA A 665 56.58 -23.86 57.42
CA ALA A 665 55.47 -24.41 56.65
C ALA A 665 54.35 -24.89 57.62
N PRO A 666 53.08 -24.51 57.41
CA PRO A 666 52.00 -24.86 58.33
C PRO A 666 51.54 -26.31 58.13
N ASP A 667 51.24 -27.01 59.22
CA ASP A 667 50.74 -28.40 59.22
C ASP A 667 49.37 -28.58 58.54
N ARG A 668 48.71 -27.51 58.09
CA ARG A 668 47.35 -27.50 57.53
C ARG A 668 47.20 -26.47 56.41
N SER A 669 46.43 -26.83 55.38
CA SER A 669 46.08 -25.96 54.26
C SER A 669 44.94 -24.99 54.61
N GLY A 670 45.16 -23.70 54.34
CA GLY A 670 44.15 -22.64 54.52
C GLY A 670 43.41 -22.29 53.22
N PHE A 671 42.55 -21.28 53.27
CA PHE A 671 41.87 -20.74 52.07
C PHE A 671 42.88 -20.16 51.08
N GLY A 672 43.81 -19.30 51.53
CA GLY A 672 44.92 -18.83 50.70
C GLY A 672 45.81 -19.94 50.11
N SER A 673 46.02 -21.05 50.82
CA SER A 673 46.71 -22.22 50.22
C SER A 673 45.88 -22.81 49.09
N LEU A 674 44.57 -23.03 49.26
CA LEU A 674 43.71 -23.57 48.21
C LEU A 674 43.70 -22.69 46.94
N LEU A 675 43.72 -21.35 47.10
CA LEU A 675 43.80 -20.44 45.95
C LEU A 675 45.13 -20.58 45.18
N ILE A 676 46.25 -20.65 45.89
CA ILE A 676 47.58 -20.75 45.27
C ILE A 676 47.78 -22.14 44.66
N ASP A 677 47.55 -23.19 45.45
CA ASP A 677 47.95 -24.55 45.10
C ASP A 677 47.01 -25.23 44.09
N ARG A 678 45.75 -24.77 43.98
CA ARG A 678 44.73 -25.34 43.08
C ARG A 678 44.04 -24.32 42.16
N ALA A 679 43.55 -23.20 42.69
CA ALA A 679 42.68 -22.31 41.90
C ALA A 679 43.38 -21.64 40.70
N VAL A 680 44.63 -21.20 40.84
CA VAL A 680 45.41 -20.63 39.71
C VAL A 680 45.58 -21.64 38.56
N SER A 681 45.80 -22.91 38.90
CA SER A 681 45.97 -24.00 37.94
C SER A 681 44.65 -24.38 37.27
N HIS A 682 43.53 -24.31 38.00
CA HIS A 682 42.20 -24.64 37.52
C HIS A 682 41.61 -23.52 36.65
N ASP A 683 41.51 -22.30 37.17
CA ASP A 683 40.73 -21.24 36.53
C ASP A 683 41.52 -20.47 35.47
N LEU A 684 42.84 -20.38 35.60
CA LEU A 684 43.69 -19.59 34.71
C LEU A 684 44.65 -20.46 33.88
N GLN A 685 44.56 -21.80 33.99
CA GLN A 685 45.52 -22.75 33.40
C GLN A 685 46.99 -22.39 33.70
N GLY A 686 47.22 -21.72 34.84
CA GLY A 686 48.53 -21.24 35.25
C GLY A 686 49.29 -22.26 36.08
N THR A 687 50.38 -21.80 36.69
CA THR A 687 51.00 -22.50 37.82
C THR A 687 51.33 -21.50 38.91
N ALA A 688 51.17 -21.88 40.17
CA ALA A 688 51.75 -21.14 41.28
C ALA A 688 52.57 -22.07 42.18
N ARG A 689 53.62 -21.53 42.79
CA ARG A 689 54.52 -22.25 43.70
C ARG A 689 54.86 -21.35 44.89
N ARG A 690 54.60 -21.87 46.09
CA ARG A 690 54.89 -21.20 47.36
C ARG A 690 56.09 -21.85 48.02
N ARG A 691 56.97 -21.03 48.61
CA ARG A 691 58.12 -21.46 49.42
C ARG A 691 58.09 -20.75 50.76
N PHE A 692 58.52 -21.48 51.80
CA PHE A 692 58.63 -21.00 53.17
C PHE A 692 60.11 -21.06 53.54
N ASP A 693 60.76 -19.90 53.53
CA ASP A 693 62.13 -19.75 53.98
C ASP A 693 62.13 -19.14 55.39
N PRO A 694 63.12 -19.40 56.26
CA PRO A 694 63.17 -18.79 57.60
C PRO A 694 63.22 -17.25 57.58
N GLU A 695 63.54 -16.64 56.43
CA GLU A 695 63.57 -15.20 56.19
C GLU A 695 62.22 -14.61 55.75
N GLY A 696 61.25 -15.45 55.35
CA GLY A 696 59.94 -15.04 54.83
C GLY A 696 59.31 -16.00 53.81
N VAL A 697 58.17 -15.60 53.25
CA VAL A 697 57.42 -16.37 52.25
C VAL A 697 57.68 -15.83 50.84
N THR A 698 57.91 -16.72 49.88
CA THR A 698 57.89 -16.37 48.45
C THR A 698 56.79 -17.13 47.70
N VAL A 699 56.15 -16.48 46.73
CA VAL A 699 55.16 -17.08 45.84
C VAL A 699 55.44 -16.65 44.40
N ASP A 700 55.74 -17.63 43.57
CA ASP A 700 55.90 -17.48 42.13
C ASP A 700 54.59 -17.89 41.45
N ILE A 701 54.01 -17.01 40.63
CA ILE A 701 52.77 -17.24 39.87
C ILE A 701 53.10 -17.06 38.38
N SER A 702 52.66 -17.98 37.53
CA SER A 702 52.82 -17.94 36.08
C SER A 702 51.45 -18.08 35.42
N LEU A 703 51.08 -17.07 34.63
CA LEU A 703 49.79 -16.93 33.97
C LEU A 703 49.97 -17.01 32.44
N PRO A 704 49.26 -17.89 31.72
CA PRO A 704 49.33 -17.97 30.27
C PRO A 704 48.57 -16.82 29.60
N ALA A 705 48.79 -16.65 28.29
CA ALA A 705 48.19 -15.57 27.50
C ALA A 705 46.65 -15.49 27.56
N ALA A 706 45.96 -16.60 27.87
CA ALA A 706 44.50 -16.64 28.03
C ALA A 706 43.98 -15.86 29.25
N ALA A 707 44.82 -15.58 30.25
CA ALA A 707 44.47 -14.77 31.41
C ALA A 707 44.64 -13.25 31.16
N ILE A 708 45.14 -12.86 29.98
CA ILE A 708 45.52 -11.48 29.61
C ILE A 708 44.61 -11.01 28.48
N MET A 709 44.08 -9.78 28.56
CA MET A 709 43.23 -9.25 27.50
C MET A 709 44.03 -8.90 26.24
N ARG A 710 43.50 -9.28 25.08
CA ARG A 710 43.87 -8.77 23.75
C ARG A 710 42.61 -8.19 23.11
N ASP A 711 42.75 -7.10 22.35
CA ASP A 711 41.62 -6.49 21.64
C ASP A 711 40.99 -7.48 20.64
N ALA A 712 39.66 -7.61 20.66
CA ALA A 712 38.95 -8.77 20.14
C ALA A 712 37.85 -8.43 19.10
N PRO A 713 37.48 -9.39 18.23
CA PRO A 713 36.20 -9.45 17.54
C PRO A 713 35.21 -10.45 18.21
N ALA A 714 33.89 -10.26 18.04
CA ALA A 714 32.85 -10.87 18.88
C ALA A 714 31.82 -11.78 18.14
N ALA A 715 31.02 -12.56 18.89
CA ALA A 715 29.90 -13.41 18.41
C ALA A 715 28.77 -13.64 19.47
N ASN A 716 27.64 -14.26 19.09
CA ASN A 716 26.33 -14.35 19.80
C ASN A 716 25.58 -15.65 19.35
N PRO A 717 24.62 -16.34 20.07
CA PRO A 717 23.38 -15.80 20.68
C PRO A 717 22.70 -16.63 21.85
N LYS A 718 21.53 -17.29 21.72
CA LYS A 718 20.11 -16.82 21.94
C LYS A 718 19.42 -17.71 23.02
N ALA A 719 18.07 -17.67 23.22
CA ALA A 719 17.33 -18.14 24.43
C ALA A 719 15.97 -18.91 24.17
N SER A 720 15.10 -19.16 25.18
CA SER A 720 13.63 -19.61 25.25
C SER A 720 13.22 -20.72 26.31
N THR A 721 12.29 -20.44 27.26
CA THR A 721 11.71 -21.29 28.38
C THR A 721 10.25 -21.83 28.16
N PRO A 722 9.37 -22.35 29.11
CA PRO A 722 9.42 -22.51 30.61
C PRO A 722 8.67 -23.67 31.38
N LYS A 723 8.96 -23.77 32.71
CA LYS A 723 8.08 -24.03 33.90
C LYS A 723 7.73 -25.43 34.51
N GLU A 724 7.19 -25.40 35.75
CA GLU A 724 7.23 -26.45 36.81
C GLU A 724 5.85 -26.98 37.31
N THR A 725 5.80 -28.18 37.95
CA THR A 725 5.18 -28.43 39.29
C THR A 725 5.48 -29.86 39.88
N PRO A 726 5.41 -30.09 41.22
CA PRO A 726 5.76 -31.37 41.92
C PRO A 726 4.54 -32.00 42.68
N PRO A 727 4.61 -32.86 43.74
CA PRO A 727 5.70 -33.68 44.35
C PRO A 727 5.30 -35.16 44.70
N GLU A 728 6.22 -35.99 45.26
CA GLU A 728 6.12 -36.73 46.57
C GLU A 728 7.32 -37.72 46.80
N PRO A 729 7.62 -38.21 48.03
CA PRO A 729 9.03 -38.50 48.43
C PRO A 729 9.38 -39.91 49.00
N SER A 730 10.71 -40.13 49.22
CA SER A 730 11.43 -41.21 49.95
C SER A 730 12.16 -42.23 49.05
N PRO A 731 13.34 -42.79 49.42
CA PRO A 731 14.03 -42.79 50.73
C PRO A 731 15.15 -41.74 50.85
N ARG A 732 16.13 -41.94 51.75
CA ARG A 732 17.23 -40.98 52.02
C ARG A 732 18.39 -41.15 51.01
N PRO A 733 18.97 -40.05 50.49
CA PRO A 733 19.98 -40.10 49.42
C PRO A 733 21.41 -40.46 49.87
N GLU A 734 21.73 -40.26 51.15
CA GLU A 734 23.11 -40.25 51.66
C GLU A 734 23.86 -41.60 51.54
N ASP A 735 23.18 -42.73 51.73
CA ASP A 735 23.83 -44.06 51.70
C ASP A 735 24.15 -44.57 50.29
N LEU A 736 23.55 -43.99 49.24
CA LEU A 736 23.60 -44.51 47.86
C LEU A 736 24.81 -44.06 47.03
N LEU A 737 25.38 -42.91 47.39
CA LEU A 737 26.51 -42.27 46.69
C LEU A 737 27.88 -42.64 47.28
N ARG A 738 27.89 -43.37 48.41
CA ARG A 738 29.07 -43.66 49.22
C ARG A 738 30.12 -44.48 48.44
N GLY A 739 31.33 -43.95 48.31
CA GLY A 739 32.42 -44.62 47.59
C GLY A 739 32.26 -44.73 46.06
N ARG A 740 31.40 -43.91 45.43
CA ARG A 740 31.33 -43.78 43.97
C ARG A 740 32.30 -42.69 43.46
N THR A 741 32.67 -42.76 42.18
CA THR A 741 33.55 -41.76 41.55
C THR A 741 32.74 -40.70 40.78
N ILE A 742 32.92 -39.43 41.12
CA ILE A 742 32.12 -38.30 40.60
C ILE A 742 33.00 -37.34 39.80
N LEU A 743 32.58 -36.99 38.57
CA LEU A 743 33.21 -35.94 37.76
C LEU A 743 32.46 -34.61 37.90
N ILE A 744 33.17 -33.52 38.19
CA ILE A 744 32.61 -32.15 38.18
C ILE A 744 33.27 -31.35 37.06
N LEU A 745 32.47 -30.91 36.09
CA LEU A 745 32.85 -29.98 35.04
C LEU A 745 32.26 -28.61 35.36
N GLU A 746 33.10 -27.67 35.78
CA GLU A 746 32.75 -26.35 36.31
C GLU A 746 33.97 -25.45 36.08
N ASP A 747 33.79 -24.22 35.58
CA ASP A 747 34.91 -23.32 35.28
C ASP A 747 35.16 -22.24 36.35
N GLU A 748 34.30 -22.14 37.38
CA GLU A 748 34.58 -21.35 38.59
C GLU A 748 35.08 -22.28 39.72
N PHE A 749 36.41 -22.34 39.96
CA PHE A 749 37.02 -23.24 40.97
C PHE A 749 36.39 -23.12 42.36
N LEU A 750 35.97 -21.92 42.76
CA LEU A 750 35.33 -21.71 44.06
C LEU A 750 33.95 -22.40 44.17
N ILE A 751 33.24 -22.62 43.07
CA ILE A 751 32.02 -23.43 43.05
C ILE A 751 32.40 -24.93 42.99
N ALA A 752 33.37 -25.28 42.15
CA ALA A 752 33.85 -26.66 42.02
C ALA A 752 34.37 -27.24 43.35
N ALA A 753 35.12 -26.45 44.12
CA ALA A 753 35.71 -26.84 45.40
C ALA A 753 34.70 -26.86 46.57
N ASP A 754 33.62 -26.07 46.50
CA ASP A 754 32.49 -26.10 47.46
C ASP A 754 31.73 -27.44 47.34
N LEU A 755 31.50 -27.86 46.10
CA LEU A 755 30.91 -29.17 45.78
C LEU A 755 31.87 -30.32 46.12
N GLU A 756 33.14 -30.25 45.70
CA GLU A 756 34.18 -31.23 46.04
C GLU A 756 34.27 -31.46 47.55
N MET A 757 34.37 -30.37 48.34
CA MET A 757 34.49 -30.46 49.79
C MET A 757 33.27 -31.11 50.44
N THR A 758 32.05 -30.78 49.99
CA THR A 758 30.82 -31.35 50.56
C THR A 758 30.67 -32.84 50.23
N LEU A 759 30.93 -33.23 48.97
CA LEU A 759 30.86 -34.62 48.52
C LEU A 759 31.93 -35.50 49.20
N LEU A 760 33.11 -34.94 49.51
CA LEU A 760 34.13 -35.60 50.30
C LEU A 760 33.76 -35.70 51.80
N SER A 761 33.26 -34.63 52.42
CA SER A 761 33.02 -34.60 53.87
C SER A 761 31.83 -35.44 54.31
N ASP A 762 30.75 -35.43 53.52
CA ASP A 762 29.45 -35.94 53.96
C ASP A 762 29.16 -37.33 53.38
N LEU A 763 29.73 -37.66 52.21
CA LEU A 763 29.45 -38.91 51.48
C LEU A 763 30.67 -39.81 51.25
N ALA A 764 31.91 -39.33 51.43
CA ALA A 764 33.13 -40.06 51.12
C ALA A 764 33.14 -40.66 49.69
N ALA A 765 32.85 -39.81 48.71
CA ALA A 765 32.95 -40.12 47.27
C ALA A 765 34.28 -39.61 46.70
N ASP A 766 34.86 -40.30 45.71
CA ASP A 766 36.08 -39.85 45.02
C ASP A 766 35.72 -38.83 43.94
N VAL A 767 36.25 -37.61 44.03
CA VAL A 767 35.86 -36.49 43.15
C VAL A 767 36.99 -36.07 42.21
N PHE A 768 36.69 -35.97 40.91
CA PHE A 768 37.57 -35.40 39.89
C PHE A 768 37.02 -34.06 39.39
N LEU A 769 37.87 -33.02 39.35
CA LEU A 769 37.53 -31.69 38.83
C LEU A 769 38.06 -31.49 37.41
N ALA A 770 37.25 -30.86 36.54
CA ALA A 770 37.61 -30.47 35.19
C ALA A 770 37.26 -28.99 34.93
N PRO A 771 38.24 -28.10 34.68
CA PRO A 771 38.00 -26.68 34.39
C PRO A 771 37.56 -26.42 32.94
N ASP A 772 37.67 -27.42 32.06
CA ASP A 772 37.35 -27.33 30.64
C ASP A 772 36.91 -28.68 30.05
N ILE A 773 36.30 -28.60 28.86
CA ILE A 773 35.77 -29.73 28.10
C ILE A 773 36.85 -30.77 27.78
N GLN A 774 38.08 -30.34 27.47
CA GLN A 774 39.17 -31.25 27.10
C GLN A 774 39.61 -32.09 28.30
N THR A 775 39.80 -31.45 29.46
CA THR A 775 40.16 -32.12 30.72
C THR A 775 39.10 -33.12 31.14
N ALA A 776 37.81 -32.77 31.01
CA ALA A 776 36.71 -33.72 31.27
C ALA A 776 36.75 -34.92 30.31
N GLN A 777 37.02 -34.71 29.02
CA GLN A 777 37.14 -35.79 28.05
C GLN A 777 38.35 -36.71 28.32
N ASP A 778 39.48 -36.17 28.77
CA ASP A 778 40.68 -36.96 29.07
C ASP A 778 40.59 -37.69 30.41
N LEU A 779 39.92 -37.10 31.42
CA LEU A 779 39.52 -37.81 32.63
C LEU A 779 38.57 -38.98 32.30
N LEU A 780 37.56 -38.76 31.45
CA LEU A 780 36.69 -39.85 30.98
C LEU A 780 37.42 -40.94 30.19
N LYS A 781 38.59 -40.67 29.58
CA LYS A 781 39.40 -41.71 28.91
C LYS A 781 40.28 -42.51 29.88
N THR A 782 40.59 -41.95 31.06
CA THR A 782 41.63 -42.46 31.96
C THR A 782 41.12 -42.93 33.33
N GLN A 783 39.94 -42.47 33.76
CA GLN A 783 39.32 -42.79 35.05
C GLN A 783 37.95 -43.45 34.84
N LYS A 784 37.55 -44.32 35.78
CA LYS A 784 36.19 -44.85 35.85
C LYS A 784 35.31 -43.84 36.58
N ILE A 785 34.41 -43.18 35.85
CA ILE A 785 33.44 -42.23 36.41
C ILE A 785 32.07 -42.92 36.56
N ASP A 786 31.44 -42.79 37.72
CA ASP A 786 30.15 -43.42 38.05
C ASP A 786 28.96 -42.47 37.86
N CYS A 787 29.14 -41.16 38.12
CA CYS A 787 28.18 -40.10 37.76
C CYS A 787 28.89 -38.73 37.57
N ALA A 788 28.19 -37.72 37.04
CA ALA A 788 28.79 -36.39 36.81
C ALA A 788 27.86 -35.17 37.07
N ILE A 789 28.48 -34.04 37.37
CA ILE A 789 27.88 -32.68 37.41
C ILE A 789 28.52 -31.87 36.27
N LEU A 790 27.71 -31.25 35.41
CA LEU A 790 28.21 -30.42 34.30
C LEU A 790 27.60 -29.01 34.37
N ASP A 791 28.38 -27.93 34.41
CA ASP A 791 27.84 -26.63 34.00
C ASP A 791 27.47 -26.69 32.50
N MET A 792 26.33 -26.12 32.11
CA MET A 792 25.91 -26.02 30.72
C MET A 792 26.86 -25.17 29.84
N ASN A 793 27.58 -24.22 30.42
CA ASN A 793 28.43 -23.25 29.74
C ASN A 793 29.79 -23.12 30.42
N VAL A 794 30.81 -23.74 29.83
CA VAL A 794 32.17 -23.85 30.36
C VAL A 794 33.10 -23.04 29.47
N GLN A 795 33.70 -21.97 29.99
CA GLN A 795 34.58 -21.05 29.26
C GLN A 795 33.95 -20.45 27.98
N GLY A 796 32.62 -20.27 27.98
CA GLY A 796 31.85 -19.79 26.82
C GLY A 796 31.49 -20.88 25.79
N LEU A 797 31.78 -22.15 26.05
CA LEU A 797 31.45 -23.29 25.22
C LEU A 797 30.41 -24.19 25.92
N CYS A 798 29.47 -24.75 25.15
CA CYS A 798 28.47 -25.65 25.72
C CYS A 798 29.08 -27.02 26.05
N SER A 799 28.78 -27.57 27.23
CA SER A 799 29.27 -28.88 27.70
C SER A 799 28.62 -30.09 27.02
N ALA A 800 27.72 -29.88 26.04
CA ALA A 800 27.07 -30.92 25.25
C ALA A 800 28.01 -32.02 24.67
N PRO A 801 29.27 -31.75 24.26
CA PRO A 801 30.19 -32.82 23.84
C PRO A 801 30.60 -33.77 24.97
N VAL A 802 30.61 -33.31 26.23
CA VAL A 802 30.88 -34.15 27.41
C VAL A 802 29.61 -34.92 27.81
N ALA A 803 28.46 -34.23 27.79
CA ALA A 803 27.15 -34.86 28.01
C ALA A 803 26.89 -36.02 27.03
N GLY A 804 27.19 -35.84 25.73
CA GLY A 804 27.08 -36.90 24.73
C GLY A 804 27.94 -38.13 25.05
N LEU A 805 29.20 -37.93 25.42
CA LEU A 805 30.11 -39.01 25.81
C LEU A 805 29.68 -39.74 27.11
N LEU A 806 28.99 -39.04 28.02
CA LEU A 806 28.39 -39.66 29.21
C LEU A 806 27.16 -40.49 28.85
N THR A 807 26.27 -39.96 27.99
CA THR A 807 25.09 -40.68 27.45
C THR A 807 25.50 -41.93 26.68
N GLU A 808 26.49 -41.85 25.78
CA GLU A 808 27.03 -42.98 25.00
C GLU A 808 27.55 -44.13 25.89
N ARG A 809 27.91 -43.82 27.14
CA ARG A 809 28.48 -44.76 28.12
C ARG A 809 27.51 -45.16 29.23
N GLY A 810 26.27 -44.66 29.18
CA GLY A 810 25.27 -44.88 30.22
C GLY A 810 25.70 -44.38 31.60
N ILE A 811 26.50 -43.31 31.68
CA ILE A 811 26.91 -42.66 32.93
C ILE A 811 25.87 -41.56 33.23
N PRO A 812 25.17 -41.59 34.38
CA PRO A 812 24.18 -40.57 34.73
C PRO A 812 24.85 -39.24 35.09
N PHE A 813 24.21 -38.13 34.73
CA PHE A 813 24.70 -36.79 35.04
C PHE A 813 23.55 -35.80 35.21
N LEU A 814 23.85 -34.65 35.83
CA LEU A 814 22.96 -33.49 35.89
C LEU A 814 23.64 -32.24 35.31
N PHE A 815 22.82 -31.28 34.87
CA PHE A 815 23.28 -29.95 34.46
C PHE A 815 23.14 -28.93 35.60
N ALA A 816 24.20 -28.15 35.83
CA ALA A 816 24.18 -26.91 36.58
C ALA A 816 24.08 -25.73 35.60
N THR A 817 23.33 -24.66 35.93
CA THR A 817 23.24 -23.50 35.02
C THR A 817 22.89 -22.17 35.69
N GLY A 818 23.60 -21.11 35.30
CA GLY A 818 23.25 -19.72 35.59
C GLY A 818 22.05 -19.20 34.78
N TYR A 819 21.78 -19.76 33.60
CA TYR A 819 20.65 -19.30 32.80
C TYR A 819 19.30 -19.62 33.46
N GLY A 820 18.22 -18.95 33.02
CA GLY A 820 16.90 -19.58 33.05
C GLY A 820 16.92 -20.84 32.17
N SER A 821 15.87 -21.66 32.17
CA SER A 821 15.77 -22.89 31.35
C SER A 821 15.59 -22.61 29.84
N GLU A 822 16.41 -21.68 29.31
CA GLU A 822 16.28 -20.98 28.02
C GLU A 822 17.13 -21.61 26.89
N LYS A 823 18.17 -22.39 27.21
CA LYS A 823 19.21 -22.81 26.24
C LYS A 823 19.47 -24.33 26.24
N LEU A 824 18.43 -25.14 26.07
CA LEU A 824 18.62 -26.58 25.81
C LEU A 824 19.14 -26.81 24.39
N ALA A 825 20.45 -27.09 24.29
CA ALA A 825 21.08 -27.49 23.04
C ALA A 825 20.80 -28.97 22.75
N ALA A 826 20.10 -29.23 21.65
CA ALA A 826 19.65 -30.54 21.13
C ALA A 826 18.54 -31.26 21.94
N PRO A 827 17.55 -31.88 21.27
CA PRO A 827 16.52 -32.71 21.92
C PRO A 827 17.06 -33.93 22.68
N SER A 828 18.31 -34.34 22.41
CA SER A 828 18.97 -35.52 22.95
C SER A 828 19.03 -35.60 24.48
N PHE A 829 18.92 -34.46 25.16
CA PHE A 829 19.13 -34.34 26.61
C PHE A 829 17.86 -33.94 27.39
N ALA A 830 16.67 -34.02 26.76
CA ALA A 830 15.42 -33.53 27.34
C ALA A 830 14.94 -34.25 28.63
N GLY A 831 15.55 -35.39 28.98
CA GLY A 831 15.31 -36.12 30.24
C GLY A 831 16.37 -35.91 31.33
N VAL A 832 17.39 -35.07 31.10
CA VAL A 832 18.48 -34.84 32.07
C VAL A 832 18.06 -33.79 33.11
N PRO A 833 18.20 -34.04 34.43
CA PRO A 833 17.91 -33.05 35.46
C PRO A 833 18.76 -31.78 35.36
N ILE A 834 18.15 -30.63 35.64
CA ILE A 834 18.80 -29.30 35.60
C ILE A 834 18.62 -28.60 36.95
N LEU A 835 19.73 -28.14 37.53
CA LEU A 835 19.78 -27.32 38.75
C LEU A 835 20.20 -25.89 38.41
N HIS A 836 19.42 -24.92 38.88
CA HIS A 836 19.69 -23.51 38.63
C HIS A 836 20.62 -22.92 39.70
N LYS A 837 21.73 -22.30 39.28
CA LYS A 837 22.59 -21.51 40.18
C LYS A 837 21.77 -20.33 40.75
N PRO A 838 21.73 -20.12 42.09
CA PRO A 838 22.48 -20.81 43.15
C PRO A 838 21.71 -21.98 43.86
N TYR A 839 22.04 -23.23 43.54
CA TYR A 839 21.51 -24.47 44.18
C TYR A 839 22.28 -24.86 45.46
N THR A 840 21.65 -25.39 46.51
CA THR A 840 22.40 -25.88 47.70
C THR A 840 23.11 -27.22 47.43
N PRO A 841 24.21 -27.55 48.14
CA PRO A 841 24.84 -28.87 48.02
C PRO A 841 23.89 -30.03 48.34
N ALA A 842 22.92 -29.83 49.24
CA ALA A 842 21.89 -30.83 49.55
C ALA A 842 20.95 -31.11 48.36
N GLU A 843 20.60 -30.09 47.56
CA GLU A 843 19.84 -30.28 46.31
C GLU A 843 20.64 -31.09 45.28
N VAL A 844 21.94 -30.81 45.15
CA VAL A 844 22.84 -31.56 44.24
C VAL A 844 22.95 -33.03 44.66
N ILE A 845 23.14 -33.29 45.95
CA ILE A 845 23.22 -34.64 46.52
C ILE A 845 21.90 -35.40 46.32
N ALA A 846 20.76 -34.75 46.54
CA ALA A 846 19.45 -35.37 46.34
C ALA A 846 19.23 -35.76 44.87
N VAL A 847 19.53 -34.88 43.91
CA VAL A 847 19.35 -35.17 42.47
C VAL A 847 20.34 -36.23 41.97
N LEU A 848 21.61 -36.19 42.40
CA LEU A 848 22.59 -37.21 42.06
C LEU A 848 22.20 -38.59 42.61
N ALA A 849 21.67 -38.67 43.82
CA ALA A 849 21.24 -39.95 44.41
C ALA A 849 20.08 -40.57 43.62
N THR A 850 19.07 -39.78 43.24
CA THR A 850 17.96 -40.26 42.38
C THR A 850 18.47 -40.78 41.04
N LEU A 851 19.32 -40.00 40.35
CA LEU A 851 19.95 -40.38 39.08
C LEU A 851 20.80 -41.66 39.14
N VAL A 852 21.31 -41.98 40.34
CA VAL A 852 22.08 -43.19 40.61
C VAL A 852 21.17 -44.37 40.99
N MET A 853 20.06 -44.14 41.69
CA MET A 853 19.03 -45.15 41.98
C MET A 853 18.33 -45.67 40.74
N GLU A 854 18.16 -44.85 39.69
CA GLU A 854 17.48 -45.25 38.44
C GLU A 854 18.33 -46.18 37.55
N ARG A 855 19.53 -46.57 37.99
CA ARG A 855 20.52 -47.34 37.21
C ARG A 855 20.90 -48.71 37.81
N ASP A 856 20.77 -48.89 39.13
CA ASP A 856 21.17 -50.10 39.87
C ASP A 856 19.98 -51.07 40.08
#